data_AF-A0A8C8ARR1-F1
#
_entry.id   AF-A0A8C8ARR1-F1
#
_cell.length_a   1.000
_cell.length_b   1.000
_cell.length_c   1.000
_cell.angle_alpha   90.00
_cell.angle_beta   90.00
_cell.angle_gamma   90.00
#
_symmetry.space_group_name_H-M   'P 1'
#
loop_
_entity.id
_entity.type
_entity.pdbx_description
1 polymer ?
#
loop_
_entity_poly.entity_id
_entity_poly.type
_entity_poly.pdbx_seq_one_letter_code
_entity_poly.pdbx_strand_id
1 'polypeptide(L)'
;MLEDMTTGTESETKAFMAVCIETAKRYSLDDYRTPVFIFERLCSIIYPEENEVTEFFVTLEKDPQQEDFLQGRMPGNPYSSNEPGIGPLMRDIKNKICQDCDLVALLEDDSGMELLVNNKIISLDLPVAEVYKKVWCPTNEGEPMRIIYRMRGLLGDATEEFIESLDSTTDEEEDEEEVYKMAGVMAQCGGLECMLNRLTGIKDFKQGRHLLTVLLKLFSYCVKVKINRQQLVKPEMNTLNVMLGTLNLYLPATRGRVFLNIVDLFLNTDRDLLPLQGNLLLTGDKDQLVMLLDQINSTFVRSNLSVLQGLLRIIPYLSFGEMEKMQILVDRFKPYCNFDKYDEEHSGDDKVFLDCFCKIAAGIKNNSNGHQLKDLILQKGITQNALDYMKKHIPSAKNLDADIWKKFLSRPALPFILRLLRGLATQHPATQVLIGTDSITNLHKLEQVSSDEGIGTLAENLLEALREHPEVNKKIDAARKETRAEKKRMAMAMRQKALGTLGMTTNEKGQVVTKTALLKQMEELIEEPGLTCCICREGYKFQPTKVLGIYTFTKRVALEEFENKPRKQQGYSTVSHFNIVHYDCHLAAVRLARGREEWESAALQNANTKCNGLLPVWGPHVPESAFATCLARHNTYLQECTGQREPTYQLNVHDIKLLFLRFAMEQSFSVDTGGGGRESNIHLIPYIIHTVLYVLNTTRATSREEKNLQSFMEHPREKWVESAYEVDGPHYYTVLALHISPPEKWKAMRVEILRRLLVTSHARVVSPGGASRSATTPVCSYSSEYNTEGGWSYSLAEFIRHNDMPIHEAADKALKTFQEEFMPVETFSEFLDVAGLLSEINDPDSFLKDLLNSIP
;
A
#
# COMPACT_ATOMS: atom_id res chain seq x y z
N MET A 1 -41.62 -22.87 27.28
CA MET A 1 -41.00 -23.63 28.40
C MET A 1 -39.48 -23.43 28.50
N LEU A 2 -38.67 -23.73 27.47
CA LEU A 2 -37.21 -23.50 27.51
C LEU A 2 -36.77 -22.08 27.11
N GLU A 3 -37.60 -21.35 26.36
CA GLU A 3 -37.40 -19.91 26.06
C GLU A 3 -37.73 -19.01 27.25
N ASP A 4 -38.67 -19.44 28.10
CA ASP A 4 -39.04 -18.73 29.34
C ASP A 4 -37.95 -18.80 30.43
N MET A 5 -36.93 -19.65 30.25
CA MET A 5 -35.79 -19.80 31.19
C MET A 5 -34.57 -18.96 30.80
N THR A 6 -34.56 -18.34 29.62
CA THR A 6 -33.44 -17.52 29.10
C THR A 6 -33.67 -16.01 29.19
N THR A 7 -34.76 -15.57 29.83
CA THR A 7 -35.07 -14.15 30.11
C THR A 7 -34.50 -13.66 31.45
N GLY A 8 -33.65 -14.46 32.09
CA GLY A 8 -33.00 -14.16 33.36
C GLY A 8 -31.80 -13.23 33.26
N THR A 9 -31.23 -12.89 34.42
CA THR A 9 -29.99 -12.13 34.56
C THR A 9 -28.79 -12.83 33.90
N GLU A 10 -27.72 -12.09 33.59
CA GLU A 10 -26.49 -12.65 33.02
C GLU A 10 -25.94 -13.83 33.85
N SER A 11 -26.07 -13.78 35.18
CA SER A 11 -25.67 -14.85 36.10
C SER A 11 -26.46 -16.15 35.89
N GLU A 12 -27.77 -16.06 35.70
CA GLU A 12 -28.64 -17.22 35.45
C GLU A 12 -28.34 -17.87 34.09
N THR A 13 -28.04 -17.04 33.09
CA THR A 13 -27.61 -17.51 31.76
C THR A 13 -26.27 -18.26 31.84
N LYS A 14 -25.29 -17.75 32.60
CA LYS A 14 -24.01 -18.45 32.85
C LYS A 14 -24.21 -19.79 33.58
N ALA A 15 -25.08 -19.83 34.58
CA ALA A 15 -25.41 -21.05 35.31
C ALA A 15 -26.09 -22.09 34.38
N PHE A 16 -26.99 -21.64 33.51
CA PHE A 16 -27.63 -22.48 32.51
C PHE A 16 -26.60 -23.07 31.52
N MET A 17 -25.67 -22.26 31.01
CA MET A 17 -24.58 -22.74 30.15
C MET A 17 -23.74 -23.83 30.83
N ALA A 18 -23.44 -23.68 32.13
CA ALA A 18 -22.73 -24.70 32.89
C ALA A 18 -23.55 -26.00 33.03
N VAL A 19 -24.86 -25.91 33.26
CA VAL A 19 -25.77 -27.07 33.30
C VAL A 19 -25.86 -27.77 31.95
N CYS A 20 -25.88 -27.02 30.84
CA CYS A 20 -25.83 -27.58 29.49
C CYS A 20 -24.57 -28.44 29.28
N ILE A 21 -23.40 -27.93 29.70
CA ILE A 21 -22.14 -28.68 29.62
C ILE A 21 -22.15 -29.92 30.49
N GLU A 22 -22.64 -29.82 31.74
CA GLU A 22 -22.74 -30.97 32.63
C GLU A 22 -23.70 -32.04 32.09
N THR A 23 -24.78 -31.60 31.46
CA THR A 23 -25.73 -32.47 30.77
C THR A 23 -25.08 -33.16 29.58
N ALA A 24 -24.29 -32.44 28.77
CA ALA A 24 -23.54 -33.01 27.66
C ALA A 24 -22.49 -34.04 28.12
N LYS A 25 -21.90 -33.91 29.31
CA LYS A 25 -20.96 -34.89 29.87
C LYS A 25 -21.61 -36.22 30.25
N ARG A 26 -22.91 -36.24 30.58
CA ARG A 26 -23.63 -37.45 31.05
C ARG A 26 -23.99 -38.44 29.94
N TYR A 27 -24.01 -38.02 28.67
CA TYR A 27 -24.32 -38.90 27.55
C TYR A 27 -23.10 -39.73 27.11
N SER A 28 -23.31 -40.90 26.48
CA SER A 28 -22.22 -41.72 25.92
C SER A 28 -21.49 -40.98 24.79
N LEU A 29 -20.19 -41.22 24.60
CA LEU A 29 -19.41 -40.73 23.44
C LEU A 29 -19.92 -41.25 22.09
N ASP A 30 -20.68 -42.34 22.08
CA ASP A 30 -21.30 -42.91 20.88
C ASP A 30 -22.61 -42.20 20.48
N ASP A 31 -23.14 -41.30 21.33
CA ASP A 31 -24.31 -40.48 21.00
C ASP A 31 -23.89 -39.15 20.35
N TYR A 32 -24.07 -39.08 19.04
CA TYR A 32 -23.77 -37.89 18.26
C TYR A 32 -24.94 -36.90 18.13
N ARG A 33 -26.17 -37.31 18.42
CA ARG A 33 -27.37 -36.51 18.11
C ARG A 33 -27.79 -35.63 19.27
N THR A 34 -27.85 -36.17 20.48
CA THR A 34 -28.31 -35.41 21.65
C THR A 34 -27.40 -34.22 21.97
N PRO A 35 -26.06 -34.33 21.91
CA PRO A 35 -25.19 -33.20 22.20
C PRO A 35 -25.25 -32.06 21.17
N VAL A 36 -25.69 -32.33 19.92
CA VAL A 36 -25.84 -31.29 18.88
C VAL A 36 -26.77 -30.19 19.37
N PHE A 37 -27.96 -30.55 19.83
CA PHE A 37 -28.97 -29.58 20.28
C PHE A 37 -28.48 -28.75 21.47
N ILE A 38 -27.68 -29.36 22.36
CA ILE A 38 -27.08 -28.67 23.50
C ILE A 38 -26.06 -27.64 23.02
N PHE A 39 -25.16 -28.01 22.11
CA PHE A 39 -24.13 -27.11 21.60
C PHE A 39 -24.71 -26.02 20.65
N GLU A 40 -25.74 -26.32 19.87
CA GLU A 40 -26.46 -25.32 19.07
C GLU A 40 -27.10 -24.27 19.96
N ARG A 41 -27.74 -24.69 21.06
CA ARG A 41 -28.31 -23.77 22.03
C ARG A 41 -27.24 -22.89 22.67
N LEU A 42 -26.06 -23.45 22.99
CA LEU A 42 -24.92 -22.66 23.48
C LEU A 42 -24.43 -21.64 22.45
N CYS A 43 -24.39 -22.00 21.17
CA CYS A 43 -24.07 -21.05 20.10
C CYS A 43 -25.07 -19.89 20.06
N SER A 44 -26.37 -20.16 20.11
CA SER A 44 -27.41 -19.13 20.09
C SER A 44 -27.43 -18.25 21.35
N ILE A 45 -26.98 -18.76 22.49
CA ILE A 45 -26.83 -17.97 23.73
C ILE A 45 -25.62 -17.04 23.65
N ILE A 46 -24.51 -17.51 23.07
CA ILE A 46 -23.28 -16.73 22.93
C ILE A 46 -23.43 -15.64 21.86
N TYR A 47 -24.06 -15.99 20.74
CA TYR A 47 -24.31 -15.08 19.63
C TYR A 47 -25.68 -15.41 19.01
N PRO A 48 -26.74 -14.65 19.34
CA PRO A 48 -28.05 -14.83 18.76
C PRO A 48 -28.01 -14.40 17.28
N GLU A 49 -28.21 -15.33 16.36
CA GLU A 49 -28.31 -15.02 14.93
C GLU A 49 -29.58 -14.19 14.70
N GLU A 50 -29.46 -13.01 14.09
CA GLU A 50 -30.63 -12.23 13.68
C GLU A 50 -31.43 -13.02 12.63
N ASN A 51 -32.71 -13.23 12.88
CA ASN A 51 -33.58 -13.91 11.94
C ASN A 51 -33.73 -13.07 10.66
N GLU A 52 -33.34 -13.62 9.51
CA GLU A 52 -33.66 -13.05 8.19
C GLU A 52 -35.19 -12.93 8.05
N VAL A 53 -35.68 -11.76 7.63
CA VAL A 53 -37.11 -11.50 7.45
C VAL A 53 -37.62 -12.39 6.32
N THR A 54 -38.47 -13.36 6.66
CA THR A 54 -38.84 -14.51 5.80
C THR A 54 -39.67 -14.16 4.56
N GLU A 55 -40.48 -13.09 4.56
CA GLU A 55 -41.21 -12.57 3.40
C GLU A 55 -41.93 -11.28 3.81
N PHE A 56 -41.94 -10.25 2.94
CA PHE A 56 -42.75 -9.04 3.14
C PHE A 56 -43.38 -8.58 1.82
N PHE A 57 -44.41 -7.74 1.89
CA PHE A 57 -45.15 -7.27 0.72
C PHE A 57 -44.88 -5.79 0.44
N VAL A 58 -44.93 -5.40 -0.84
CA VAL A 58 -44.62 -4.04 -1.33
C VAL A 58 -45.75 -3.55 -2.24
N THR A 59 -46.20 -2.31 -2.02
CA THR A 59 -47.22 -1.63 -2.83
C THR A 59 -46.59 -0.43 -3.54
N LEU A 60 -46.67 -0.40 -4.86
CA LEU A 60 -46.05 0.62 -5.71
C LEU A 60 -47.11 1.60 -6.24
N GLU A 61 -47.04 2.87 -5.83
CA GLU A 61 -48.03 3.90 -6.18
C GLU A 61 -47.38 5.13 -6.82
N LYS A 62 -48.14 5.81 -7.69
CA LYS A 62 -47.70 7.09 -8.25
C LYS A 62 -47.87 8.20 -7.23
N ASP A 63 -47.03 9.22 -7.34
CA ASP A 63 -47.30 10.49 -6.66
C ASP A 63 -48.59 11.12 -7.25
N PRO A 64 -49.62 11.40 -6.42
CA PRO A 64 -50.87 12.02 -6.85
C PRO A 64 -50.68 13.34 -7.60
N GLN A 65 -49.61 14.09 -7.32
CA GLN A 65 -49.32 15.38 -7.96
C GLN A 65 -48.68 15.23 -9.34
N GLN A 66 -48.19 14.02 -9.67
CA GLN A 66 -47.53 13.72 -10.94
C GLN A 66 -48.23 12.63 -11.77
N GLU A 67 -49.48 12.29 -11.42
CA GLU A 67 -50.26 11.24 -12.09
C GLU A 67 -50.41 11.48 -13.60
N ASP A 68 -50.55 12.73 -14.03
CA ASP A 68 -50.70 13.13 -15.43
C ASP A 68 -49.39 13.06 -16.24
N PHE A 69 -48.23 13.03 -15.57
CA PHE A 69 -46.90 13.02 -16.20
C PHE A 69 -46.28 11.62 -16.30
N LEU A 70 -46.72 10.69 -15.47
CA LEU A 70 -46.29 9.30 -15.49
C LEU A 70 -47.28 8.45 -16.30
N GLN A 71 -46.81 7.76 -17.33
CA GLN A 71 -47.64 6.82 -18.11
C GLN A 71 -47.72 5.44 -17.41
N GLY A 72 -48.75 4.63 -17.70
CA GLY A 72 -48.88 3.26 -17.17
C GLY A 72 -49.44 3.17 -15.73
N ARG A 73 -49.80 1.97 -15.23
CA ARG A 73 -50.11 1.72 -13.81
C ARG A 73 -49.53 0.37 -13.45
N MET A 74 -48.96 0.24 -12.25
CA MET A 74 -48.41 -1.03 -11.77
C MET A 74 -49.53 -2.07 -11.59
N PRO A 75 -49.59 -3.13 -12.42
CA PRO A 75 -50.62 -4.16 -12.34
C PRO A 75 -50.15 -5.28 -11.42
N GLY A 76 -50.72 -5.41 -10.21
CA GLY A 76 -50.39 -6.52 -9.31
C GLY A 76 -50.05 -6.14 -7.87
N ASN A 77 -50.30 -4.91 -7.43
CA ASN A 77 -50.17 -4.56 -6.01
C ASN A 77 -51.10 -5.41 -5.12
N PRO A 78 -50.63 -5.88 -3.94
CA PRO A 78 -49.26 -5.82 -3.42
C PRO A 78 -48.37 -6.98 -3.94
N TYR A 79 -47.10 -6.70 -4.21
CA TYR A 79 -46.08 -7.66 -4.67
C TYR A 79 -45.33 -8.31 -3.49
N SER A 80 -44.90 -9.56 -3.63
CA SER A 80 -44.04 -10.22 -2.61
C SER A 80 -42.57 -9.82 -2.79
N SER A 81 -41.81 -9.72 -1.68
CA SER A 81 -40.35 -9.51 -1.68
C SER A 81 -39.58 -10.61 -2.42
N ASN A 82 -40.19 -11.77 -2.64
CA ASN A 82 -39.62 -12.89 -3.38
C ASN A 82 -39.91 -12.83 -4.89
N GLU A 83 -40.70 -11.85 -5.34
CA GLU A 83 -41.07 -11.71 -6.75
C GLU A 83 -39.93 -11.10 -7.59
N PRO A 84 -39.72 -11.56 -8.84
CA PRO A 84 -38.69 -11.00 -9.71
C PRO A 84 -38.86 -9.49 -9.93
N GLY A 85 -37.82 -8.72 -9.57
CA GLY A 85 -37.81 -7.26 -9.69
C GLY A 85 -38.24 -6.48 -8.44
N ILE A 86 -38.60 -7.16 -7.33
CA ILE A 86 -38.87 -6.53 -6.02
C ILE A 86 -37.68 -6.74 -5.06
N GLY A 87 -36.46 -6.66 -5.59
CA GLY A 87 -35.21 -6.80 -4.85
C GLY A 87 -34.10 -7.50 -5.65
N PRO A 88 -32.87 -7.55 -5.12
CA PRO A 88 -32.49 -7.21 -3.73
C PRO A 88 -32.37 -5.70 -3.43
N LEU A 89 -32.22 -4.83 -4.43
CA LEU A 89 -31.99 -3.39 -4.25
C LEU A 89 -33.22 -2.56 -4.63
N MET A 90 -33.33 -1.35 -4.08
CA MET A 90 -34.38 -0.39 -4.45
C MET A 90 -34.36 -0.03 -5.95
N ARG A 91 -33.18 -0.13 -6.59
CA ARG A 91 -32.98 -0.03 -8.04
C ARG A 91 -33.77 -1.08 -8.84
N ASP A 92 -33.92 -2.29 -8.32
CA ASP A 92 -34.67 -3.36 -9.00
C ASP A 92 -36.16 -3.01 -9.07
N ILE A 93 -36.70 -2.43 -7.99
CA ILE A 93 -38.06 -1.92 -7.93
C ILE A 93 -38.27 -0.78 -8.94
N LYS A 94 -37.34 0.18 -9.02
CA LYS A 94 -37.36 1.23 -10.04
C LYS A 94 -37.38 0.63 -11.45
N ASN A 95 -36.49 -0.33 -11.74
CA ASN A 95 -36.41 -0.96 -13.05
C ASN A 95 -37.68 -1.71 -13.41
N LYS A 96 -38.31 -2.39 -12.45
CA LYS A 96 -39.63 -3.02 -12.62
C LYS A 96 -40.71 -2.00 -12.94
N ILE A 97 -40.75 -0.88 -12.22
CA ILE A 97 -41.69 0.23 -12.52
C ILE A 97 -41.46 0.76 -13.93
N CYS A 98 -40.20 0.95 -14.33
CA CYS A 98 -39.88 1.47 -15.66
C CYS A 98 -40.25 0.49 -16.79
N GLN A 99 -40.12 -0.82 -16.57
CA GLN A 99 -40.52 -1.85 -17.55
C GLN A 99 -42.05 -1.98 -17.64
N ASP A 100 -42.74 -2.09 -16.50
CA ASP A 100 -44.18 -2.35 -16.46
C ASP A 100 -45.02 -1.12 -16.84
N CYS A 101 -44.46 0.09 -16.75
CA CYS A 101 -45.10 1.36 -17.14
C CYS A 101 -44.62 1.92 -18.49
N ASP A 102 -43.87 1.17 -19.30
CA ASP A 102 -43.30 1.60 -20.59
C ASP A 102 -42.40 2.85 -20.51
N LEU A 103 -41.75 3.11 -19.37
CA LEU A 103 -40.84 4.23 -19.13
C LEU A 103 -39.39 3.87 -19.49
N VAL A 104 -39.18 3.38 -20.71
CA VAL A 104 -37.89 2.83 -21.17
C VAL A 104 -36.74 3.83 -21.08
N ALA A 105 -37.01 5.12 -21.28
CA ALA A 105 -36.00 6.19 -21.20
C ALA A 105 -35.39 6.35 -19.79
N LEU A 106 -36.08 5.87 -18.75
CA LEU A 106 -35.64 5.98 -17.35
C LEU A 106 -34.93 4.71 -16.85
N LEU A 107 -34.85 3.65 -17.67
CA LEU A 107 -34.13 2.44 -17.29
C LEU A 107 -32.62 2.68 -17.17
N GLU A 108 -32.06 3.55 -18.03
CA GLU A 108 -30.63 3.88 -18.03
C GLU A 108 -30.30 5.16 -17.25
N ASP A 109 -31.33 5.91 -16.81
CA ASP A 109 -31.18 7.15 -16.04
C ASP A 109 -31.65 6.98 -14.59
N ASP A 110 -30.70 6.76 -13.70
CA ASP A 110 -30.94 6.61 -12.26
C ASP A 110 -31.19 7.92 -11.51
N SER A 111 -31.05 9.05 -12.20
CA SER A 111 -31.34 10.37 -11.64
C SER A 111 -32.75 10.87 -11.97
N GLY A 112 -33.44 10.24 -12.93
CA GLY A 112 -34.73 10.70 -13.43
C GLY A 112 -35.96 10.32 -12.59
N MET A 113 -35.87 9.28 -11.75
CA MET A 113 -36.98 8.80 -10.92
C MET A 113 -36.57 8.63 -9.46
N GLU A 114 -37.42 9.10 -8.56
CA GLU A 114 -37.26 9.00 -7.10
C GLU A 114 -38.27 7.98 -6.53
N LEU A 115 -37.83 7.20 -5.54
CA LEU A 115 -38.67 6.29 -4.76
C LEU A 115 -38.77 6.80 -3.32
N LEU A 116 -40.00 6.98 -2.85
CA LEU A 116 -40.30 7.50 -1.52
C LEU A 116 -40.92 6.40 -0.65
N VAL A 117 -40.39 6.22 0.55
CA VAL A 117 -40.94 5.35 1.59
C VAL A 117 -41.14 6.20 2.84
N ASN A 118 -42.36 6.22 3.40
CA ASN A 118 -42.69 7.08 4.55
C ASN A 118 -42.33 8.58 4.37
N ASN A 119 -42.59 9.13 3.17
CA ASN A 119 -42.24 10.51 2.79
C ASN A 119 -40.73 10.84 2.85
N LYS A 120 -39.87 9.82 2.78
CA LYS A 120 -38.42 9.96 2.66
C LYS A 120 -37.96 9.40 1.34
N ILE A 121 -37.08 10.11 0.65
CA ILE A 121 -36.51 9.66 -0.63
C ILE A 121 -35.41 8.65 -0.30
N ILE A 122 -35.49 7.46 -0.88
CA ILE A 122 -34.58 6.34 -0.59
C ILE A 122 -33.57 6.19 -1.73
N SER A 123 -32.29 6.07 -1.39
CA SER A 123 -31.26 5.75 -2.37
C SER A 123 -31.52 4.40 -3.05
N LEU A 124 -31.33 4.36 -4.37
CA LEU A 124 -31.56 3.16 -5.19
C LEU A 124 -30.58 2.02 -4.87
N ASP A 125 -29.44 2.33 -4.24
CA ASP A 125 -28.41 1.36 -3.87
C ASP A 125 -28.68 0.66 -2.53
N LEU A 126 -29.76 1.02 -1.82
CA LEU A 126 -30.09 0.40 -0.55
C LEU A 126 -30.83 -0.94 -0.74
N PRO A 127 -30.57 -1.95 0.12
CA PRO A 127 -31.32 -3.20 0.11
C PRO A 127 -32.77 -3.01 0.52
N VAL A 128 -33.72 -3.56 -0.27
CA VAL A 128 -35.17 -3.42 -0.02
C VAL A 128 -35.56 -3.97 1.36
N ALA A 129 -34.94 -5.09 1.78
CA ALA A 129 -35.20 -5.71 3.08
C ALA A 129 -34.77 -4.83 4.27
N GLU A 130 -33.65 -4.12 4.14
CA GLU A 130 -33.18 -3.19 5.16
C GLU A 130 -34.05 -1.93 5.22
N VAL A 131 -34.51 -1.43 4.06
CA VAL A 131 -35.47 -0.31 4.00
C VAL A 131 -36.79 -0.69 4.66
N TYR A 132 -37.29 -1.92 4.41
CA TYR A 132 -38.48 -2.44 5.08
C TYR A 132 -38.31 -2.47 6.60
N LYS A 133 -37.23 -3.11 7.09
CA LYS A 133 -36.97 -3.30 8.52
C LYS A 133 -36.72 -1.97 9.25
N LYS A 134 -35.95 -1.05 8.67
CA LYS A 134 -35.46 0.17 9.36
C LYS A 134 -36.28 1.42 9.08
N VAL A 135 -36.92 1.54 7.91
CA VAL A 135 -37.66 2.74 7.51
C VAL A 135 -39.17 2.55 7.61
N TRP A 136 -39.69 1.35 7.31
CA TRP A 136 -41.13 1.07 7.26
C TRP A 136 -41.70 0.43 8.54
N CYS A 137 -41.11 -0.66 9.03
CA CYS A 137 -41.57 -1.39 10.22
C CYS A 137 -41.73 -0.54 11.49
N PRO A 138 -40.87 0.47 11.80
CA PRO A 138 -41.01 1.25 13.03
C PRO A 138 -42.35 1.99 13.17
N THR A 139 -43.03 2.25 12.05
CA THR A 139 -44.33 2.96 12.04
C THR A 139 -45.49 2.11 11.55
N ASN A 140 -45.24 1.09 10.71
CA ASN A 140 -46.29 0.36 9.98
C ASN A 140 -46.08 -1.17 9.99
N GLU A 141 -45.73 -1.73 11.15
CA GLU A 141 -45.49 -3.17 11.32
C GLU A 141 -46.70 -4.02 10.89
N GLY A 142 -46.47 -4.99 10.00
CA GLY A 142 -47.51 -5.90 9.48
C GLY A 142 -48.27 -5.38 8.24
N GLU A 143 -48.02 -4.16 7.78
CA GLU A 143 -48.61 -3.62 6.54
C GLU A 143 -47.66 -3.74 5.33
N PRO A 144 -48.20 -3.89 4.10
CA PRO A 144 -47.39 -3.84 2.89
C PRO A 144 -46.63 -2.51 2.76
N MET A 145 -45.32 -2.57 2.49
CA MET A 145 -44.46 -1.41 2.33
C MET A 145 -44.92 -0.55 1.16
N ARG A 146 -45.38 0.65 1.46
CA ARG A 146 -45.85 1.58 0.43
C ARG A 146 -44.69 2.41 -0.11
N ILE A 147 -44.40 2.23 -1.40
CA ILE A 147 -43.38 2.98 -2.15
C ILE A 147 -44.09 3.88 -3.15
N ILE A 148 -43.85 5.18 -3.05
CA ILE A 148 -44.38 6.19 -3.96
C ILE A 148 -43.28 6.54 -4.96
N TYR A 149 -43.54 6.45 -6.26
CA TYR A 149 -42.58 6.81 -7.31
C TYR A 149 -42.99 8.09 -8.05
N ARG A 150 -42.00 8.93 -8.35
CA ARG A 150 -42.19 10.21 -9.05
C ARG A 150 -40.97 10.61 -9.88
N MET A 151 -41.15 11.55 -10.80
CA MET A 151 -40.05 12.13 -11.58
C MET A 151 -39.33 13.20 -10.77
N ARG A 152 -37.99 13.18 -10.83
CA ARG A 152 -37.15 14.19 -10.17
C ARG A 152 -37.28 15.53 -10.86
N GLY A 153 -37.45 16.61 -10.08
CA GLY A 153 -37.37 17.99 -10.56
C GLY A 153 -38.60 18.57 -11.27
N LEU A 154 -39.72 17.84 -11.38
CA LEU A 154 -40.95 18.37 -12.00
C LEU A 154 -41.67 19.43 -11.15
N LEU A 155 -41.54 19.37 -9.82
CA LEU A 155 -42.27 20.25 -8.88
C LEU A 155 -41.35 21.20 -8.10
N GLY A 156 -40.08 21.33 -8.52
CA GLY A 156 -39.04 22.09 -7.81
C GLY A 156 -38.05 21.19 -7.06
N ASP A 157 -37.20 21.79 -6.23
CA ASP A 157 -36.20 21.08 -5.42
C ASP A 157 -36.89 20.18 -4.37
N ALA A 158 -36.39 18.95 -4.20
CA ALA A 158 -36.90 18.01 -3.21
C ALA A 158 -36.76 18.59 -1.79
N THR A 159 -37.86 18.62 -1.04
CA THR A 159 -37.88 19.11 0.36
C THR A 159 -37.94 17.98 1.36
N GLU A 160 -38.12 16.75 0.88
CA GLU A 160 -38.13 15.51 1.63
C GLU A 160 -36.72 15.05 2.01
N GLU A 161 -36.61 14.37 3.15
CA GLU A 161 -35.35 13.82 3.66
C GLU A 161 -34.83 12.72 2.72
N PHE A 162 -33.55 12.80 2.31
CA PHE A 162 -32.89 11.79 1.47
C PHE A 162 -32.06 10.83 2.32
N ILE A 163 -32.32 9.53 2.20
CA ILE A 163 -31.61 8.46 2.91
C ILE A 163 -30.61 7.81 1.94
N GLU A 164 -29.34 8.15 2.11
CA GLU A 164 -28.21 7.60 1.33
C GLU A 164 -27.61 6.31 1.95
N SER A 165 -27.61 6.20 3.28
CA SER A 165 -27.19 5.00 4.02
C SER A 165 -28.17 4.67 5.15
N LEU A 166 -28.26 3.39 5.52
CA LEU A 166 -29.13 2.89 6.60
C LEU A 166 -28.33 2.64 7.90
N ASP A 167 -27.20 3.33 8.04
CA ASP A 167 -26.26 3.14 9.13
C ASP A 167 -26.67 4.00 10.34
N SER A 168 -27.24 3.34 11.33
CA SER A 168 -27.23 3.83 12.70
C SER A 168 -25.80 3.78 13.21
N THR A 169 -25.09 4.91 13.22
CA THR A 169 -23.96 5.27 14.11
C THR A 169 -23.36 4.15 14.97
N THR A 170 -22.75 3.13 14.37
CA THR A 170 -21.99 2.06 15.06
C THR A 170 -20.97 1.42 14.11
N ASP A 171 -20.22 2.23 13.37
CA ASP A 171 -18.91 1.82 12.80
C ASP A 171 -17.77 2.28 13.73
N GLU A 172 -17.97 2.11 15.05
CA GLU A 172 -16.85 1.79 15.92
C GLU A 172 -16.68 0.28 15.79
N GLU A 173 -15.49 -0.22 15.42
CA GLU A 173 -15.18 -1.66 15.48
C GLU A 173 -15.61 -2.18 16.87
N GLU A 174 -16.77 -2.84 16.97
CA GLU A 174 -17.20 -3.44 18.24
C GLU A 174 -16.13 -4.46 18.63
N ASP A 175 -15.55 -4.29 19.82
CA ASP A 175 -14.52 -5.19 20.34
C ASP A 175 -15.06 -6.63 20.32
N GLU A 176 -14.48 -7.49 19.48
CA GLU A 176 -14.87 -8.89 19.37
C GLU A 176 -14.81 -9.62 20.73
N GLU A 177 -13.98 -9.15 21.66
CA GLU A 177 -13.94 -9.73 23.00
C GLU A 177 -15.19 -9.38 23.85
N GLU A 178 -15.79 -8.20 23.65
CA GLU A 178 -17.05 -7.79 24.30
C GLU A 178 -18.27 -8.47 23.67
N VAL A 179 -18.32 -8.58 22.34
CA VAL A 179 -19.43 -9.24 21.62
C VAL A 179 -19.53 -10.71 22.02
N TYR A 180 -18.38 -11.41 22.15
CA TYR A 180 -18.34 -12.84 22.45
C TYR A 180 -18.10 -13.17 23.94
N LYS A 181 -18.19 -12.19 24.86
CA LYS A 181 -17.84 -12.35 26.28
C LYS A 181 -18.52 -13.52 26.99
N MET A 182 -19.74 -13.88 26.58
CA MET A 182 -20.46 -15.05 27.11
C MET A 182 -19.74 -16.37 26.85
N ALA A 183 -18.92 -16.46 25.80
CA ALA A 183 -18.11 -17.63 25.55
C ALA A 183 -17.05 -17.86 26.65
N GLY A 184 -16.67 -16.85 27.43
CA GLY A 184 -15.69 -16.98 28.53
C GLY A 184 -16.12 -17.95 29.64
N VAL A 185 -17.42 -18.25 29.76
CA VAL A 185 -17.98 -19.25 30.69
C VAL A 185 -17.44 -20.64 30.40
N MET A 186 -17.11 -20.93 29.13
CA MET A 186 -16.68 -22.24 28.67
C MET A 186 -15.37 -22.70 29.32
N ALA A 187 -14.46 -21.77 29.64
CA ALA A 187 -13.26 -22.07 30.43
C ALA A 187 -13.56 -22.38 31.91
N GLN A 188 -14.63 -21.81 32.48
CA GLN A 188 -14.96 -21.95 33.90
C GLN A 188 -15.79 -23.21 34.20
N CYS A 189 -16.68 -23.60 33.30
CA CYS A 189 -17.56 -24.77 33.49
C CYS A 189 -16.97 -26.10 32.99
N GLY A 190 -15.71 -26.09 32.56
CA GLY A 190 -15.08 -27.24 31.93
C GLY A 190 -15.71 -27.60 30.57
N GLY A 191 -16.22 -26.59 29.86
CA GLY A 191 -16.89 -26.73 28.57
C GLY A 191 -15.91 -27.03 27.44
N LEU A 192 -14.71 -26.43 27.49
CA LEU A 192 -13.65 -26.65 26.50
C LEU A 192 -13.15 -28.11 26.53
N GLU A 193 -12.96 -28.68 27.70
CA GLU A 193 -12.59 -30.08 27.94
C GLU A 193 -13.68 -31.02 27.43
N CYS A 194 -14.95 -30.69 27.69
CA CYS A 194 -16.09 -31.45 27.19
C CYS A 194 -16.11 -31.46 25.64
N MET A 195 -15.88 -30.31 25.01
CA MET A 195 -15.85 -30.19 23.56
C MET A 195 -14.69 -30.98 22.94
N LEU A 196 -13.49 -30.95 23.54
CA LEU A 196 -12.32 -31.72 23.08
C LEU A 196 -12.52 -33.23 23.23
N ASN A 197 -13.09 -33.68 24.36
CA ASN A 197 -13.42 -35.08 24.57
C ASN A 197 -14.46 -35.59 23.55
N ARG A 198 -15.45 -34.75 23.21
CA ARG A 198 -16.46 -35.07 22.20
C ARG A 198 -15.88 -35.12 20.80
N LEU A 199 -14.98 -34.19 20.44
CA LEU A 199 -14.24 -34.24 19.18
C LEU A 199 -13.45 -35.54 19.03
N THR A 200 -12.72 -35.93 20.08
CA THR A 200 -11.91 -37.16 20.10
C THR A 200 -12.78 -38.43 19.96
N GLY A 201 -14.03 -38.38 20.43
CA GLY A 201 -14.99 -39.48 20.32
C GLY A 201 -15.53 -39.73 18.91
N ILE A 202 -15.37 -38.79 17.97
CA ILE A 202 -15.89 -38.93 16.60
C ILE A 202 -14.98 -39.85 15.78
N LYS A 203 -15.36 -41.13 15.66
CA LYS A 203 -14.63 -42.13 14.87
C LYS A 203 -15.18 -42.30 13.44
N ASP A 204 -16.47 -42.01 13.22
CA ASP A 204 -17.13 -42.10 11.91
C ASP A 204 -17.62 -40.72 11.46
N PHE A 205 -16.99 -40.20 10.40
CA PHE A 205 -17.32 -38.91 9.79
C PHE A 205 -18.79 -38.79 9.37
N LYS A 206 -19.38 -39.85 8.80
CA LYS A 206 -20.75 -39.77 8.25
C LYS A 206 -21.79 -39.58 9.35
N GLN A 207 -21.56 -40.19 10.51
CA GLN A 207 -22.49 -40.14 11.63
C GLN A 207 -22.23 -38.92 12.54
N GLY A 208 -20.98 -38.49 12.67
CA GLY A 208 -20.57 -37.36 13.52
C GLY A 208 -20.55 -35.98 12.85
N ARG A 209 -20.85 -35.86 11.55
CA ARG A 209 -20.70 -34.61 10.76
C ARG A 209 -21.40 -33.40 11.37
N HIS A 210 -22.64 -33.58 11.84
CA HIS A 210 -23.44 -32.48 12.37
C HIS A 210 -22.88 -32.00 13.72
N LEU A 211 -22.54 -32.94 14.60
CA LEU A 211 -21.87 -32.66 15.87
C LEU A 211 -20.53 -31.93 15.66
N LEU A 212 -19.70 -32.40 14.72
CA LEU A 212 -18.45 -31.74 14.37
C LEU A 212 -18.66 -30.29 13.92
N THR A 213 -19.65 -30.04 13.08
CA THR A 213 -19.94 -28.70 12.55
C THR A 213 -20.30 -27.73 13.67
N VAL A 214 -21.18 -28.16 14.59
CA VAL A 214 -21.62 -27.34 15.73
C VAL A 214 -20.47 -27.13 16.72
N LEU A 215 -19.66 -28.16 17.00
CA LEU A 215 -18.47 -28.03 17.85
C LEU A 215 -17.47 -27.03 17.28
N LEU A 216 -17.17 -27.08 15.98
CA LEU A 216 -16.27 -26.13 15.32
C LEU A 216 -16.83 -24.70 15.34
N LYS A 217 -18.14 -24.52 15.15
CA LYS A 217 -18.82 -23.22 15.28
C LYS A 217 -18.64 -22.67 16.70
N LEU A 218 -18.92 -23.48 17.72
CA LEU A 218 -18.76 -23.08 19.12
C LEU A 218 -17.29 -22.80 19.47
N PHE A 219 -16.35 -23.60 18.96
CA PHE A 219 -14.91 -23.33 19.11
C PHE A 219 -14.54 -21.97 18.52
N SER A 220 -15.06 -21.62 17.33
CA SER A 220 -14.79 -20.34 16.68
C SER A 220 -15.22 -19.13 17.51
N TYR A 221 -16.27 -19.26 18.32
CA TYR A 221 -16.70 -18.23 19.27
C TYR A 221 -15.80 -18.21 20.50
N CYS A 222 -15.47 -19.39 21.04
CA CYS A 222 -14.65 -19.50 22.25
C CYS A 222 -13.26 -18.89 22.05
N VAL A 223 -12.63 -19.09 20.89
CA VAL A 223 -11.28 -18.59 20.61
C VAL A 223 -11.22 -17.07 20.42
N LYS A 224 -12.35 -16.37 20.24
CA LYS A 224 -12.39 -14.89 20.23
C LYS A 224 -12.18 -14.26 21.61
N VAL A 225 -12.35 -15.03 22.70
CA VAL A 225 -12.18 -14.55 24.09
C VAL A 225 -10.84 -14.98 24.69
N LYS A 226 -10.11 -14.06 25.34
CA LYS A 226 -8.74 -14.30 25.86
C LYS A 226 -8.65 -15.40 26.92
N ILE A 227 -9.61 -15.48 27.85
CA ILE A 227 -9.58 -16.49 28.93
C ILE A 227 -9.66 -17.93 28.39
N ASN A 228 -10.45 -18.15 27.34
CA ASN A 228 -10.57 -19.45 26.69
C ASN A 228 -9.29 -19.80 25.95
N ARG A 229 -8.68 -18.83 25.25
CA ARG A 229 -7.38 -18.99 24.60
C ARG A 229 -6.30 -19.44 25.58
N GLN A 230 -6.22 -18.81 26.76
CA GLN A 230 -5.30 -19.20 27.83
C GLN A 230 -5.52 -20.62 28.33
N GLN A 231 -6.79 -21.05 28.47
CA GLN A 231 -7.11 -22.41 28.92
C GLN A 231 -6.71 -23.45 27.85
N LEU A 232 -6.97 -23.20 26.57
CA LEU A 232 -6.72 -24.14 25.47
C LEU A 232 -5.24 -24.41 25.20
N VAL A 233 -4.35 -23.50 25.58
CA VAL A 233 -2.88 -23.63 25.45
C VAL A 233 -2.28 -24.52 26.54
N LYS A 234 -3.01 -24.83 27.61
CA LYS A 234 -2.49 -25.68 28.70
C LYS A 234 -2.14 -27.09 28.17
N PRO A 235 -0.97 -27.65 28.53
CA PRO A 235 -0.54 -28.96 28.04
C PRO A 235 -1.53 -30.10 28.35
N GLU A 236 -2.20 -30.01 29.50
CA GLU A 236 -3.20 -30.96 29.98
C GLU A 236 -4.41 -31.11 29.04
N MET A 237 -4.69 -30.08 28.22
CA MET A 237 -5.83 -30.06 27.30
C MET A 237 -5.58 -30.87 26.03
N ASN A 238 -4.31 -31.08 25.66
CA ASN A 238 -3.91 -31.76 24.43
C ASN A 238 -4.61 -31.23 23.14
N THR A 239 -5.01 -29.95 23.15
CA THR A 239 -5.90 -29.32 22.16
C THR A 239 -5.39 -29.51 20.73
N LEU A 240 -4.09 -29.26 20.51
CA LEU A 240 -3.50 -29.32 19.18
C LEU A 240 -3.56 -30.74 18.59
N ASN A 241 -3.21 -31.77 19.35
CA ASN A 241 -3.23 -33.15 18.87
C ASN A 241 -4.66 -33.65 18.57
N VAL A 242 -5.64 -33.25 19.39
CA VAL A 242 -7.06 -33.55 19.16
C VAL A 242 -7.55 -32.89 17.88
N MET A 243 -7.20 -31.61 17.68
CA MET A 243 -7.52 -30.86 16.48
C MET A 243 -6.84 -31.51 15.25
N LEU A 244 -5.53 -31.74 15.26
CA LEU A 244 -4.81 -32.35 14.14
C LEU A 244 -5.30 -33.77 13.81
N GLY A 245 -5.65 -34.57 14.82
CA GLY A 245 -6.27 -35.88 14.62
C GLY A 245 -7.63 -35.77 13.92
N THR A 246 -8.44 -34.79 14.32
CA THR A 246 -9.73 -34.48 13.67
C THR A 246 -9.53 -33.99 12.23
N LEU A 247 -8.51 -33.16 11.99
CA LEU A 247 -8.16 -32.67 10.65
C LEU A 247 -7.76 -33.81 9.72
N ASN A 248 -6.96 -34.76 10.20
CA ASN A 248 -6.52 -35.91 9.41
C ASN A 248 -7.70 -36.82 9.02
N LEU A 249 -8.72 -36.94 9.88
CA LEU A 249 -9.97 -37.63 9.55
C LEU A 249 -10.82 -36.86 8.52
N TYR A 250 -10.71 -35.54 8.46
CA TYR A 250 -11.57 -34.65 7.68
C TYR A 250 -10.99 -34.22 6.32
N LEU A 251 -9.67 -34.13 6.21
CA LEU A 251 -8.94 -33.77 4.98
C LEU A 251 -9.39 -34.56 3.74
N PRO A 252 -9.69 -35.88 3.83
CA PRO A 252 -10.19 -36.64 2.68
C PRO A 252 -11.64 -36.34 2.27
N ALA A 253 -12.46 -35.69 3.10
CA ALA A 253 -13.92 -35.73 3.04
C ALA A 253 -14.65 -34.39 2.75
N THR A 254 -13.94 -33.39 2.21
CA THR A 254 -14.43 -32.05 1.73
C THR A 254 -14.85 -30.99 2.78
N ARG A 255 -14.27 -29.78 2.63
CA ARG A 255 -14.42 -28.46 3.34
C ARG A 255 -13.48 -28.13 4.53
N GLY A 256 -12.16 -28.10 4.31
CA GLY A 256 -11.15 -27.76 5.35
C GLY A 256 -10.99 -26.29 5.79
N ARG A 257 -11.86 -25.36 5.34
CA ARG A 257 -11.67 -23.90 5.55
C ARG A 257 -11.88 -23.46 7.01
N VAL A 258 -12.96 -23.89 7.65
CA VAL A 258 -13.29 -23.54 9.05
C VAL A 258 -12.23 -24.08 10.01
N PHE A 259 -11.70 -25.26 9.69
CA PHE A 259 -10.67 -25.92 10.48
C PHE A 259 -9.35 -25.16 10.46
N LEU A 260 -8.91 -24.72 9.29
CA LEU A 260 -7.67 -23.97 9.13
C LEU A 260 -7.74 -22.60 9.79
N ASN A 261 -8.90 -21.93 9.77
CA ASN A 261 -9.09 -20.67 10.49
C ASN A 261 -8.95 -20.87 12.01
N ILE A 262 -9.47 -21.98 12.55
CA ILE A 262 -9.34 -22.29 13.98
C ILE A 262 -7.88 -22.57 14.33
N VAL A 263 -7.16 -23.37 13.54
CA VAL A 263 -5.73 -23.64 13.78
C VAL A 263 -4.87 -22.38 13.58
N ASP A 264 -5.17 -21.54 12.57
CA ASP A 264 -4.48 -20.27 12.34
C ASP A 264 -4.75 -19.30 13.51
N LEU A 265 -5.97 -19.25 14.04
CA LEU A 265 -6.29 -18.43 15.21
C LEU A 265 -5.57 -18.91 16.47
N PHE A 266 -5.42 -20.24 16.67
CA PHE A 266 -4.60 -20.80 17.74
C PHE A 266 -3.12 -20.41 17.60
N LEU A 267 -2.54 -20.51 16.40
CA LEU A 267 -1.14 -20.17 16.14
C LEU A 267 -0.85 -18.66 16.22
N ASN A 268 -1.86 -17.80 15.99
CA ASN A 268 -1.73 -16.34 16.10
C ASN A 268 -1.92 -15.80 17.53
N THR A 269 -2.42 -16.62 18.46
CA THR A 269 -2.62 -16.25 19.88
C THR A 269 -1.29 -16.04 20.64
N ASP A 270 -0.18 -16.45 20.03
CA ASP A 270 1.15 -16.56 20.64
C ASP A 270 1.93 -15.24 20.77
N ARG A 271 1.29 -14.07 20.61
CA ARG A 271 2.00 -12.78 20.75
C ARG A 271 2.23 -12.35 22.20
N ASP A 272 1.34 -12.69 23.14
CA ASP A 272 1.29 -11.98 24.43
C ASP A 272 1.28 -12.85 25.72
N LEU A 273 1.34 -14.19 25.66
CA LEU A 273 0.94 -15.00 26.84
C LEU A 273 1.91 -16.01 27.45
N LEU A 274 3.16 -16.15 26.99
CA LEU A 274 4.13 -17.04 27.68
C LEU A 274 5.53 -16.42 27.80
N PRO A 275 6.00 -16.09 29.02
CA PRO A 275 7.41 -15.85 29.27
C PRO A 275 8.17 -17.18 29.34
N LEU A 276 9.21 -17.32 28.50
CA LEU A 276 10.45 -18.03 28.81
C LEU A 276 10.32 -19.33 29.65
N GLN A 277 9.83 -20.43 29.08
CA GLN A 277 10.28 -21.77 29.48
C GLN A 277 9.89 -22.84 28.44
N GLY A 278 10.88 -23.35 27.72
CA GLY A 278 10.81 -24.65 27.04
C GLY A 278 9.90 -24.73 25.81
N ASN A 279 10.52 -24.57 24.64
CA ASN A 279 10.01 -24.77 23.29
C ASN A 279 9.50 -26.20 22.95
N LEU A 280 8.85 -26.89 23.89
CA LEU A 280 8.51 -28.33 23.82
C LEU A 280 7.00 -28.64 23.90
N LEU A 281 6.13 -27.64 24.07
CA LEU A 281 4.76 -27.90 24.56
C LEU A 281 3.63 -27.83 23.51
N LEU A 282 3.94 -27.60 22.23
CA LEU A 282 2.93 -27.48 21.16
C LEU A 282 3.35 -28.18 19.83
N THR A 283 4.14 -29.26 19.89
CA THR A 283 4.50 -30.05 18.71
C THR A 283 3.56 -31.24 18.57
N GLY A 284 2.74 -31.25 17.51
CA GLY A 284 1.87 -32.40 17.23
C GLY A 284 2.64 -33.71 17.05
N ASP A 285 2.00 -34.87 17.24
CA ASP A 285 2.69 -36.18 17.16
C ASP A 285 3.42 -36.40 15.82
N LYS A 286 4.52 -37.17 15.86
CA LYS A 286 5.35 -37.49 14.67
C LYS A 286 4.51 -38.06 13.52
N ASP A 287 3.60 -38.98 13.85
CA ASP A 287 2.74 -39.62 12.85
C ASP A 287 1.75 -38.62 12.22
N GLN A 288 1.29 -37.62 12.98
CA GLN A 288 0.42 -36.57 12.46
C GLN A 288 1.17 -35.65 11.48
N LEU A 289 2.43 -35.29 11.78
CA LEU A 289 3.27 -34.51 10.86
C LEU A 289 3.52 -35.28 9.55
N VAL A 290 3.85 -36.57 9.63
CA VAL A 290 4.06 -37.41 8.43
C VAL A 290 2.78 -37.51 7.62
N MET A 291 1.63 -37.75 8.25
CA MET A 291 0.34 -37.79 7.57
C MET A 291 0.02 -36.47 6.87
N LEU A 292 0.25 -35.31 7.52
CA LEU A 292 0.01 -34.01 6.90
C LEU A 292 0.93 -33.76 5.70
N LEU A 293 2.21 -34.14 5.80
CA LEU A 293 3.17 -34.08 4.69
C LEU A 293 2.75 -35.00 3.52
N ASP A 294 2.18 -36.16 3.80
CA ASP A 294 1.61 -37.06 2.78
C ASP A 294 0.33 -36.48 2.16
N GLN A 295 -0.51 -35.78 2.93
CA GLN A 295 -1.74 -35.15 2.44
C GLN A 295 -1.50 -33.97 1.49
N ILE A 296 -0.32 -33.33 1.51
CA ILE A 296 0.09 -32.35 0.48
C ILE A 296 -0.01 -32.95 -0.93
N ASN A 297 0.22 -34.26 -1.05
CA ASN A 297 0.13 -34.99 -2.31
C ASN A 297 -1.28 -35.46 -2.68
N SER A 298 -2.27 -35.29 -1.79
CA SER A 298 -3.64 -35.70 -2.09
C SER A 298 -4.26 -34.82 -3.18
N THR A 299 -5.04 -35.44 -4.07
CA THR A 299 -5.79 -34.73 -5.12
C THR A 299 -6.69 -33.65 -4.54
N PHE A 300 -7.30 -33.90 -3.37
CA PHE A 300 -8.17 -32.94 -2.71
C PHE A 300 -7.45 -31.66 -2.26
N VAL A 301 -6.30 -31.79 -1.58
CA VAL A 301 -5.51 -30.62 -1.12
C VAL A 301 -4.97 -29.85 -2.31
N ARG A 302 -4.51 -30.54 -3.36
CA ARG A 302 -4.02 -29.93 -4.59
C ARG A 302 -5.09 -29.14 -5.35
N SER A 303 -6.33 -29.60 -5.35
CA SER A 303 -7.45 -28.86 -5.96
C SER A 303 -7.96 -27.69 -5.11
N ASN A 304 -7.54 -27.56 -3.85
CA ASN A 304 -8.00 -26.52 -2.93
C ASN A 304 -6.83 -25.66 -2.42
N LEU A 305 -6.46 -24.63 -3.19
CA LEU A 305 -5.36 -23.70 -2.89
C LEU A 305 -5.42 -23.09 -1.47
N SER A 306 -6.62 -22.76 -0.96
CA SER A 306 -6.77 -22.22 0.40
C SER A 306 -6.42 -23.25 1.49
N VAL A 307 -6.70 -24.53 1.25
CA VAL A 307 -6.37 -25.61 2.19
C VAL A 307 -4.86 -25.88 2.19
N LEU A 308 -4.27 -25.94 0.99
CA LEU A 308 -2.82 -26.06 0.83
C LEU A 308 -2.07 -24.91 1.51
N GLN A 309 -2.50 -23.66 1.32
CA GLN A 309 -1.88 -22.50 1.97
C GLN A 309 -1.97 -22.56 3.50
N GLY A 310 -3.11 -22.97 4.07
CA GLY A 310 -3.25 -23.13 5.52
C GLY A 310 -2.35 -24.23 6.08
N LEU A 311 -2.28 -25.39 5.41
CA LEU A 311 -1.37 -26.47 5.81
C LEU A 311 0.10 -26.03 5.79
N LEU A 312 0.52 -25.30 4.76
CA LEU A 312 1.88 -24.79 4.62
C LEU A 312 2.27 -23.76 5.69
N ARG A 313 1.29 -23.03 6.25
CA ARG A 313 1.53 -22.17 7.41
C ARG A 313 1.74 -22.99 8.69
N ILE A 314 1.02 -24.10 8.85
CA ILE A 314 0.98 -24.91 10.09
C ILE A 314 2.20 -25.85 10.20
N ILE A 315 2.61 -26.48 9.10
CA ILE A 315 3.69 -27.51 9.08
C ILE A 315 5.01 -27.05 9.73
N PRO A 316 5.49 -25.81 9.50
CA PRO A 316 6.66 -25.30 10.22
C PRO A 316 6.46 -25.34 11.74
N TYR A 317 5.31 -24.90 12.26
CA TYR A 317 5.01 -24.91 13.70
C TYR A 317 5.00 -26.30 14.31
N LEU A 318 4.50 -27.30 13.58
CA LEU A 318 4.45 -28.69 14.04
C LEU A 318 5.82 -29.37 14.09
N SER A 319 6.80 -28.83 13.35
CA SER A 319 8.16 -29.36 13.29
C SER A 319 9.14 -28.58 14.17
N PHE A 320 8.85 -27.32 14.53
CA PHE A 320 9.75 -26.48 15.34
C PHE A 320 9.90 -26.99 16.79
N GLY A 321 11.14 -27.16 17.25
CA GLY A 321 11.47 -27.53 18.64
C GLY A 321 11.91 -28.98 18.84
N GLU A 322 11.62 -29.88 17.89
CA GLU A 322 12.07 -31.27 17.91
C GLU A 322 12.97 -31.61 16.71
N MET A 323 14.22 -31.96 16.97
CA MET A 323 15.23 -32.24 15.93
C MET A 323 14.81 -33.38 14.98
N GLU A 324 14.14 -34.42 15.48
CA GLU A 324 13.69 -35.54 14.64
C GLU A 324 12.61 -35.11 13.65
N LYS A 325 11.66 -34.26 14.05
CA LYS A 325 10.59 -33.73 13.20
C LYS A 325 11.12 -32.73 12.17
N MET A 326 12.04 -31.84 12.58
CA MET A 326 12.75 -30.96 11.65
C MET A 326 13.54 -31.77 10.61
N GLN A 327 14.14 -32.88 11.03
CA GLN A 327 14.90 -33.75 10.13
C GLN A 327 14.02 -34.41 9.08
N ILE A 328 12.84 -34.91 9.47
CA ILE A 328 11.84 -35.48 8.55
C ILE A 328 11.39 -34.43 7.53
N LEU A 329 11.10 -33.20 7.98
CA LEU A 329 10.71 -32.11 7.08
C LEU A 329 11.79 -31.86 6.01
N VAL A 330 13.04 -31.65 6.43
CA VAL A 330 14.14 -31.34 5.50
C VAL A 330 14.44 -32.51 4.56
N ASP A 331 14.43 -33.74 5.06
CA ASP A 331 14.70 -34.92 4.24
C ASP A 331 13.60 -35.19 3.20
N ARG A 332 12.36 -34.74 3.45
CA ARG A 332 11.26 -34.84 2.47
C ARG A 332 11.37 -33.82 1.34
N PHE A 333 11.86 -32.61 1.61
CA PHE A 333 12.03 -31.57 0.57
C PHE A 333 13.38 -31.65 -0.17
N LYS A 334 14.40 -32.28 0.44
CA LYS A 334 15.74 -32.41 -0.15
C LYS A 334 15.78 -33.00 -1.58
N PRO A 335 15.01 -34.04 -1.95
CA PRO A 335 15.03 -34.59 -3.31
C PRO A 335 14.63 -33.61 -4.40
N TYR A 336 13.78 -32.63 -4.07
CA TYR A 336 13.28 -31.60 -4.99
C TYR A 336 14.28 -30.44 -5.17
N CYS A 337 15.26 -30.31 -4.26
CA CYS A 337 16.29 -29.27 -4.30
C CYS A 337 17.48 -29.63 -5.21
N ASN A 338 17.26 -30.49 -6.21
CA ASN A 338 18.23 -30.75 -7.28
C ASN A 338 17.89 -29.86 -8.48
N PHE A 339 18.43 -28.65 -8.47
CA PHE A 339 18.11 -27.59 -9.44
C PHE A 339 18.57 -27.91 -10.87
N ASP A 340 19.68 -28.64 -11.02
CA ASP A 340 20.15 -29.12 -12.32
C ASP A 340 19.12 -30.07 -12.95
N LYS A 341 18.66 -31.06 -12.16
CA LYS A 341 17.63 -32.00 -12.62
C LYS A 341 16.31 -31.29 -12.93
N TYR A 342 15.92 -30.31 -12.11
CA TYR A 342 14.67 -29.57 -12.29
C TYR A 342 14.63 -28.78 -13.61
N ASP A 343 15.76 -28.20 -14.03
CA ASP A 343 15.85 -27.53 -15.33
C ASP A 343 15.74 -28.48 -16.53
N GLU A 344 16.18 -29.74 -16.37
CA GLU A 344 16.13 -30.77 -17.42
C GLU A 344 14.75 -31.42 -17.51
N GLU A 345 14.18 -31.82 -16.37
CA GLU A 345 12.90 -32.51 -16.27
C GLU A 345 12.23 -32.15 -14.94
N HIS A 346 11.07 -31.51 -15.01
CA HIS A 346 10.23 -31.24 -13.85
C HIS A 346 8.76 -31.51 -14.16
N SER A 347 8.05 -32.04 -13.17
CA SER A 347 6.60 -32.16 -13.16
C SER A 347 5.95 -30.92 -12.55
N GLY A 348 4.63 -30.76 -12.78
CA GLY A 348 3.84 -29.75 -12.07
C GLY A 348 3.90 -29.92 -10.54
N ASP A 349 4.10 -31.15 -10.08
CA ASP A 349 4.25 -31.46 -8.66
C ASP A 349 5.56 -30.91 -8.10
N ASP A 350 6.68 -31.09 -8.81
CA ASP A 350 8.00 -30.58 -8.41
C ASP A 350 7.97 -29.05 -8.23
N LYS A 351 7.27 -28.35 -9.13
CA LYS A 351 7.06 -26.90 -9.05
C LYS A 351 6.31 -26.49 -7.78
N VAL A 352 5.23 -27.20 -7.45
CA VAL A 352 4.46 -26.94 -6.23
C VAL A 352 5.32 -27.21 -5.00
N PHE A 353 6.07 -28.30 -4.96
CA PHE A 353 6.95 -28.64 -3.84
C PHE A 353 8.05 -27.60 -3.60
N LEU A 354 8.72 -27.13 -4.66
CA LEU A 354 9.71 -26.06 -4.53
C LEU A 354 9.08 -24.75 -4.10
N ASP A 355 7.91 -24.38 -4.62
CA ASP A 355 7.20 -23.17 -4.18
C ASP A 355 6.80 -23.26 -2.69
N CYS A 356 6.34 -24.43 -2.26
CA CYS A 356 6.03 -24.72 -0.86
C CYS A 356 7.26 -24.56 0.02
N PHE A 357 8.39 -25.11 -0.40
CA PHE A 357 9.63 -25.03 0.37
C PHE A 357 10.16 -23.59 0.46
N CYS A 358 10.08 -22.80 -0.62
CA CYS A 358 10.39 -21.37 -0.58
C CYS A 358 9.50 -20.59 0.40
N LYS A 359 8.20 -20.90 0.44
CA LYS A 359 7.25 -20.29 1.40
C LYS A 359 7.57 -20.69 2.84
N ILE A 360 7.92 -21.96 3.08
CA ILE A 360 8.35 -22.44 4.39
C ILE A 360 9.61 -21.69 4.82
N ALA A 361 10.64 -21.61 3.97
CA ALA A 361 11.89 -20.92 4.26
C ALA A 361 11.69 -19.43 4.58
N ALA A 362 10.81 -18.74 3.85
CA ALA A 362 10.45 -17.35 4.12
C ALA A 362 9.60 -17.17 5.40
N GLY A 363 8.85 -18.19 5.80
CA GLY A 363 8.00 -18.20 7.00
C GLY A 363 8.70 -18.66 8.29
N ILE A 364 9.99 -19.00 8.25
CA ILE A 364 10.75 -19.40 9.45
C ILE A 364 10.89 -18.18 10.38
N LYS A 365 10.28 -18.27 11.57
CA LYS A 365 10.35 -17.21 12.60
C LYS A 365 11.77 -17.03 13.14
N ASN A 366 12.05 -15.82 13.64
CA ASN A 366 13.31 -15.47 14.27
C ASN A 366 13.31 -15.83 15.76
N ASN A 367 13.44 -17.12 16.05
CA ASN A 367 13.63 -17.65 17.40
C ASN A 367 14.66 -18.80 17.37
N SER A 368 15.03 -19.29 18.54
CA SER A 368 16.04 -20.36 18.68
C SER A 368 15.71 -21.61 17.86
N ASN A 369 14.44 -22.01 17.79
CA ASN A 369 13.99 -23.16 16.99
C ASN A 369 14.09 -22.89 15.47
N GLY A 370 13.73 -21.69 15.03
CA GLY A 370 13.83 -21.28 13.64
C GLY A 370 15.29 -21.24 13.15
N HIS A 371 16.20 -20.80 14.01
CA HIS A 371 17.64 -20.85 13.74
C HIS A 371 18.14 -22.30 13.64
N GLN A 372 17.72 -23.18 14.54
CA GLN A 372 18.04 -24.62 14.46
C GLN A 372 17.56 -25.27 13.16
N LEU A 373 16.36 -24.92 12.66
CA LEU A 373 15.88 -25.43 11.37
C LEU A 373 16.74 -24.91 10.20
N LYS A 374 17.12 -23.62 10.22
CA LYS A 374 18.00 -23.05 9.19
C LYS A 374 19.39 -23.67 9.22
N ASP A 375 19.95 -23.92 10.40
CA ASP A 375 21.21 -24.66 10.58
C ASP A 375 21.10 -26.09 10.05
N LEU A 376 19.98 -26.77 10.26
CA LEU A 376 19.77 -28.12 9.73
C LEU A 376 19.69 -28.14 8.19
N ILE A 377 19.00 -27.17 7.60
CA ILE A 377 18.93 -26.99 6.14
C ILE A 377 20.33 -26.72 5.57
N LEU A 378 21.13 -25.92 6.27
CA LEU A 378 22.53 -25.63 5.93
C LEU A 378 23.38 -26.90 5.98
N GLN A 379 23.32 -27.67 7.08
CA GLN A 379 24.04 -28.93 7.27
C GLN A 379 23.67 -29.99 6.23
N LYS A 380 22.41 -30.02 5.79
CA LYS A 380 21.91 -30.97 4.79
C LYS A 380 22.35 -30.66 3.37
N GLY A 381 23.04 -29.53 3.16
CA GLY A 381 23.69 -29.13 1.90
C GLY A 381 22.76 -28.45 0.90
N ILE A 382 21.53 -28.10 1.29
CA ILE A 382 20.56 -27.49 0.35
C ILE A 382 21.02 -26.10 -0.08
N THR A 383 21.49 -25.28 0.86
CA THR A 383 22.05 -23.95 0.58
C THR A 383 23.28 -24.05 -0.33
N GLN A 384 24.16 -25.03 -0.07
CA GLN A 384 25.35 -25.24 -0.90
C GLN A 384 24.99 -25.65 -2.33
N ASN A 385 24.04 -26.57 -2.51
CA ASN A 385 23.56 -26.97 -3.84
C ASN A 385 23.01 -25.78 -4.65
N ALA A 386 22.30 -24.85 -4.00
CA ALA A 386 21.79 -23.64 -4.62
C ALA A 386 22.94 -22.70 -5.06
N LEU A 387 23.97 -22.55 -4.24
CA LEU A 387 25.16 -21.76 -4.56
C LEU A 387 25.99 -22.40 -5.67
N ASP A 388 26.16 -23.72 -5.66
CA ASP A 388 26.91 -24.47 -6.67
C ASP A 388 26.24 -24.40 -8.04
N TYR A 389 24.90 -24.48 -8.08
CA TYR A 389 24.13 -24.27 -9.31
C TYR A 389 24.37 -22.86 -9.87
N MET A 390 24.32 -21.82 -9.04
CA MET A 390 24.59 -20.45 -9.48
C MET A 390 26.04 -20.32 -10.00
N LYS A 391 27.02 -20.88 -9.30
CA LYS A 391 28.42 -20.85 -9.71
C LYS A 391 28.68 -21.56 -11.04
N LYS A 392 27.95 -22.66 -11.30
CA LYS A 392 28.07 -23.47 -12.52
C LYS A 392 27.46 -22.81 -13.75
N HIS A 393 26.31 -22.15 -13.61
CA HIS A 393 25.51 -21.69 -14.75
C HIS A 393 25.58 -20.20 -15.03
N ILE A 394 26.05 -19.37 -14.09
CA ILE A 394 26.19 -17.92 -14.31
C ILE A 394 27.23 -17.65 -15.41
N PRO A 395 26.85 -16.94 -16.50
CA PRO A 395 27.78 -16.64 -17.58
C PRO A 395 28.96 -15.77 -17.13
N SER A 396 30.16 -16.08 -17.64
CA SER A 396 31.36 -15.26 -17.42
C SER A 396 31.44 -14.02 -18.33
N ALA A 397 30.50 -13.85 -19.26
CA ALA A 397 30.49 -12.77 -20.23
C ALA A 397 30.20 -11.42 -19.55
N LYS A 398 31.03 -10.41 -19.83
CA LYS A 398 30.89 -9.04 -19.28
C LYS A 398 29.68 -8.27 -19.83
N ASN A 399 29.19 -8.64 -21.01
CA ASN A 399 28.05 -7.98 -21.64
C ASN A 399 26.74 -8.70 -21.23
N LEU A 400 25.89 -8.01 -20.48
CA LEU A 400 24.64 -8.53 -19.92
C LEU A 400 23.57 -8.77 -21.01
N ASP A 401 23.70 -8.15 -22.19
CA ASP A 401 22.76 -8.27 -23.32
C ASP A 401 23.01 -9.48 -24.24
N ALA A 402 24.02 -10.31 -23.95
CA ALA A 402 24.35 -11.46 -24.79
C ALA A 402 23.25 -12.54 -24.72
N ASP A 403 22.98 -13.25 -25.83
CA ASP A 403 22.01 -14.35 -25.90
C ASP A 403 22.26 -15.46 -24.85
N ILE A 404 23.51 -15.57 -24.37
CA ILE A 404 23.94 -16.47 -23.30
C ILE A 404 23.28 -16.10 -21.96
N TRP A 405 23.15 -14.81 -21.65
CA TRP A 405 22.45 -14.32 -20.45
C TRP A 405 20.95 -14.58 -20.57
N LYS A 406 20.31 -14.31 -21.71
CA LYS A 406 18.89 -14.63 -21.94
C LYS A 406 18.58 -16.11 -21.73
N LYS A 407 19.47 -17.01 -22.17
CA LYS A 407 19.34 -18.46 -21.95
C LYS A 407 19.49 -18.86 -20.48
N PHE A 408 20.32 -18.16 -19.71
CA PHE A 408 20.46 -18.40 -18.28
C PHE A 408 19.25 -17.87 -17.48
N LEU A 409 18.78 -16.66 -17.80
CA LEU A 409 17.67 -16.00 -17.12
C LEU A 409 16.33 -16.70 -17.32
N SER A 410 16.19 -17.47 -18.41
CA SER A 410 15.01 -18.29 -18.70
C SER A 410 15.03 -19.68 -18.06
N ARG A 411 16.02 -19.99 -17.20
CA ARG A 411 16.09 -21.28 -16.50
C ARG A 411 15.04 -21.36 -15.37
N PRO A 412 14.17 -22.38 -15.36
CA PRO A 412 13.03 -22.45 -14.45
C PRO A 412 13.40 -22.63 -12.97
N ALA A 413 14.58 -23.16 -12.63
CA ALA A 413 15.03 -23.28 -11.24
C ALA A 413 15.48 -21.94 -10.62
N LEU A 414 15.93 -20.97 -11.43
CA LEU A 414 16.58 -19.75 -10.96
C LEU A 414 15.69 -18.89 -10.03
N PRO A 415 14.41 -18.63 -10.34
CA PRO A 415 13.52 -17.90 -9.42
C PRO A 415 13.37 -18.58 -8.05
N PHE A 416 13.31 -19.92 -8.02
CA PHE A 416 13.18 -20.68 -6.77
C PHE A 416 14.44 -20.58 -5.92
N ILE A 417 15.62 -20.65 -6.54
CA ILE A 417 16.91 -20.51 -5.85
C ILE A 417 17.00 -19.16 -5.14
N LEU A 418 16.70 -18.06 -5.84
CA LEU A 418 16.79 -16.72 -5.27
C LEU A 418 15.79 -16.53 -4.12
N ARG A 419 14.55 -17.02 -4.28
CA ARG A 419 13.51 -16.97 -3.22
C ARG A 419 13.91 -17.82 -2.00
N LEU A 420 14.45 -19.01 -2.22
CA LEU A 420 14.87 -19.92 -1.16
C LEU A 420 16.04 -19.35 -0.37
N LEU A 421 17.10 -18.90 -1.06
CA LEU A 421 18.27 -18.29 -0.45
C LEU A 421 17.88 -17.04 0.35
N ARG A 422 16.94 -16.23 -0.14
CA ARG A 422 16.44 -15.05 0.59
C ARG A 422 15.81 -15.47 1.91
N GLY A 423 14.86 -16.40 1.90
CA GLY A 423 14.17 -16.85 3.12
C GLY A 423 15.14 -17.45 4.16
N LEU A 424 16.14 -18.20 3.69
CA LEU A 424 17.17 -18.77 4.56
C LEU A 424 18.18 -17.75 5.07
N ALA A 425 18.44 -16.67 4.32
CA ALA A 425 19.38 -15.62 4.69
C ALA A 425 18.79 -14.59 5.66
N THR A 426 17.49 -14.28 5.57
CA THR A 426 16.84 -13.32 6.48
C THR A 426 17.05 -13.72 7.94
N GLN A 427 17.67 -12.83 8.72
CA GLN A 427 17.90 -12.96 10.16
C GLN A 427 18.65 -14.24 10.57
N HIS A 428 19.56 -14.74 9.71
CA HIS A 428 20.37 -15.94 9.99
C HIS A 428 21.86 -15.76 9.61
N PRO A 429 22.73 -15.45 10.59
CA PRO A 429 24.14 -15.11 10.35
C PRO A 429 24.94 -16.19 9.60
N ALA A 430 24.77 -17.47 9.93
CA ALA A 430 25.54 -18.55 9.30
C ALA A 430 25.25 -18.68 7.80
N THR A 431 23.98 -18.55 7.39
CA THR A 431 23.61 -18.53 5.97
C THR A 431 24.12 -17.27 5.28
N GLN A 432 24.01 -16.10 5.93
CA GLN A 432 24.49 -14.83 5.38
C GLN A 432 25.99 -14.86 5.08
N VAL A 433 26.79 -15.40 5.99
CA VAL A 433 28.25 -15.55 5.82
C VAL A 433 28.57 -16.53 4.69
N LEU A 434 27.87 -17.67 4.61
CA LEU A 434 28.10 -18.65 3.54
C LEU A 434 27.86 -18.03 2.15
N ILE A 435 26.72 -17.37 1.96
CA ILE A 435 26.39 -16.70 0.69
C ILE A 435 27.35 -15.54 0.43
N GLY A 436 27.70 -14.78 1.47
CA GLY A 436 28.60 -13.62 1.43
C GLY A 436 30.08 -13.94 1.18
N THR A 437 30.46 -15.22 1.11
CA THR A 437 31.85 -15.61 0.86
C THR A 437 32.21 -15.42 -0.62
N ASP A 438 31.44 -16.03 -1.52
CA ASP A 438 31.79 -16.10 -2.97
C ASP A 438 30.68 -15.65 -3.93
N SER A 439 29.45 -15.38 -3.44
CA SER A 439 28.29 -15.18 -4.32
C SER A 439 27.89 -13.72 -4.55
N ILE A 440 28.44 -12.77 -3.78
CA ILE A 440 28.04 -11.35 -3.83
C ILE A 440 28.22 -10.74 -5.21
N THR A 441 29.39 -10.92 -5.84
CA THR A 441 29.65 -10.38 -7.18
C THR A 441 28.69 -10.95 -8.24
N ASN A 442 28.31 -12.22 -8.09
CA ASN A 442 27.40 -12.90 -9.00
C ASN A 442 25.94 -12.43 -8.80
N LEU A 443 25.50 -12.27 -7.55
CA LEU A 443 24.19 -11.71 -7.22
C LEU A 443 24.08 -10.25 -7.66
N HIS A 444 25.13 -9.44 -7.49
CA HIS A 444 25.16 -8.05 -7.95
C HIS A 444 25.11 -7.91 -9.47
N LYS A 445 25.62 -8.90 -10.23
CA LYS A 445 25.41 -8.94 -11.69
C LYS A 445 23.94 -9.20 -12.03
N LEU A 446 23.29 -10.13 -11.32
CA LEU A 446 21.87 -10.44 -11.54
C LEU A 446 20.96 -9.26 -11.19
N GLU A 447 21.28 -8.51 -10.14
CA GLU A 447 20.60 -7.27 -9.75
C GLU A 447 20.53 -6.24 -10.91
N GLN A 448 21.55 -6.21 -11.78
CA GLN A 448 21.63 -5.26 -12.89
C GLN A 448 20.88 -5.69 -14.15
N VAL A 449 20.27 -6.87 -14.15
CA VAL A 449 19.60 -7.42 -15.32
C VAL A 449 18.10 -7.12 -15.27
N SER A 450 17.57 -6.54 -16.35
CA SER A 450 16.13 -6.50 -16.61
C SER A 450 15.69 -7.82 -17.25
N SER A 451 14.71 -8.48 -16.64
CA SER A 451 14.15 -9.74 -17.15
C SER A 451 12.64 -9.77 -16.94
N ASP A 452 11.90 -10.36 -17.86
CA ASP A 452 10.43 -10.49 -17.78
C ASP A 452 9.95 -11.23 -16.52
N GLU A 453 10.76 -12.14 -15.96
CA GLU A 453 10.45 -12.88 -14.72
C GLU A 453 10.89 -12.17 -13.42
N GLY A 454 11.37 -10.93 -13.48
CA GLY A 454 11.77 -10.16 -12.29
C GLY A 454 12.99 -10.70 -11.53
N ILE A 455 13.91 -11.41 -12.21
CA ILE A 455 15.13 -11.97 -11.63
C ILE A 455 16.00 -10.91 -10.95
N GLY A 456 16.12 -9.72 -11.56
CA GLY A 456 16.85 -8.60 -10.96
C GLY A 456 16.31 -8.19 -9.59
N THR A 457 14.99 -8.07 -9.47
CA THR A 457 14.31 -7.77 -8.20
C THR A 457 14.47 -8.90 -7.17
N LEU A 458 14.46 -10.17 -7.59
CA LEU A 458 14.70 -11.30 -6.69
C LEU A 458 16.15 -11.30 -6.15
N ALA A 459 17.12 -10.96 -7.00
CA ALA A 459 18.52 -10.86 -6.61
C ALA A 459 18.76 -9.66 -5.68
N GLU A 460 18.13 -8.51 -5.94
CA GLU A 460 18.15 -7.34 -5.05
C GLU A 460 17.59 -7.68 -3.67
N ASN A 461 16.41 -8.30 -3.62
CA ASN A 461 15.77 -8.71 -2.36
C ASN A 461 16.64 -9.67 -1.53
N LEU A 462 17.40 -10.56 -2.19
CA LEU A 462 18.37 -11.43 -1.52
C LEU A 462 19.57 -10.62 -1.01
N LEU A 463 20.12 -9.71 -1.81
CA LEU A 463 21.22 -8.84 -1.38
C LEU A 463 20.80 -8.01 -0.16
N GLU A 464 19.61 -7.43 -0.13
CA GLU A 464 19.11 -6.67 1.01
C GLU A 464 18.96 -7.55 2.27
N ALA A 465 18.49 -8.80 2.16
CA ALA A 465 18.45 -9.75 3.28
C ALA A 465 19.86 -10.11 3.82
N LEU A 466 20.91 -10.02 2.99
CA LEU A 466 22.30 -10.26 3.39
C LEU A 466 22.94 -9.06 4.10
N ARG A 467 22.39 -7.84 3.93
CA ARG A 467 22.94 -6.61 4.53
C ARG A 467 22.81 -6.55 6.04
N GLU A 468 21.93 -7.37 6.62
CA GLU A 468 21.82 -7.50 8.07
C GLU A 468 23.15 -7.97 8.72
N HIS A 469 24.02 -8.66 7.99
CA HIS A 469 25.35 -9.04 8.46
C HIS A 469 26.40 -7.97 8.13
N PRO A 470 27.08 -7.34 9.12
CA PRO A 470 27.99 -6.21 8.90
C PRO A 470 29.11 -6.45 7.89
N GLU A 471 29.78 -7.60 7.95
CA GLU A 471 30.89 -7.92 7.04
C GLU A 471 30.43 -8.24 5.61
N VAL A 472 29.21 -8.77 5.46
CA VAL A 472 28.65 -9.06 4.13
C VAL A 472 28.15 -7.77 3.50
N ASN A 473 27.55 -6.87 4.30
CA ASN A 473 27.14 -5.54 3.85
C ASN A 473 28.32 -4.74 3.26
N LYS A 474 29.49 -4.74 3.93
CA LYS A 474 30.71 -4.09 3.39
C LYS A 474 31.11 -4.62 2.01
N LYS A 475 31.01 -5.93 1.78
CA LYS A 475 31.32 -6.55 0.49
C LYS A 475 30.30 -6.17 -0.59
N ILE A 476 29.02 -6.07 -0.23
CA ILE A 476 27.94 -5.62 -1.14
C ILE A 476 28.16 -4.16 -1.55
N ASP A 477 28.44 -3.29 -0.58
CA ASP A 477 28.71 -1.87 -0.84
C ASP A 477 29.96 -1.69 -1.71
N ALA A 478 31.02 -2.47 -1.47
CA ALA A 478 32.22 -2.47 -2.31
C ALA A 478 31.92 -2.88 -3.76
N ALA A 479 31.14 -3.95 -3.97
CA ALA A 479 30.75 -4.41 -5.31
C ALA A 479 29.88 -3.38 -6.05
N ARG A 480 28.92 -2.75 -5.35
CA ARG A 480 28.09 -1.65 -5.90
C ARG A 480 28.95 -0.41 -6.23
N LYS A 481 29.94 -0.07 -5.39
CA LYS A 481 30.89 1.04 -5.63
C LYS A 481 31.77 0.80 -6.86
N GLU A 482 32.29 -0.42 -7.03
CA GLU A 482 33.11 -0.81 -8.19
C GLU A 482 32.31 -0.69 -9.50
N THR A 483 31.07 -1.17 -9.54
CA THR A 483 30.19 -1.03 -10.71
C THR A 483 29.93 0.44 -11.05
N ARG A 484 29.69 1.31 -10.05
CA ARG A 484 29.50 2.75 -10.26
C ARG A 484 30.74 3.40 -10.85
N ALA A 485 31.93 3.07 -10.34
CA ALA A 485 33.20 3.58 -10.85
C ALA A 485 33.46 3.16 -12.31
N GLU A 486 33.13 1.92 -12.66
CA GLU A 486 33.31 1.42 -14.03
C GLU A 486 32.31 2.04 -15.02
N LYS A 487 31.03 2.21 -14.63
CA LYS A 487 30.04 2.94 -15.44
C LYS A 487 30.46 4.40 -15.66
N LYS A 488 31.00 5.06 -14.63
CA LYS A 488 31.59 6.42 -14.73
C LYS A 488 32.74 6.48 -15.74
N ARG A 489 33.65 5.50 -15.72
CA ARG A 489 34.77 5.39 -16.67
C ARG A 489 34.30 5.18 -18.11
N MET A 490 33.32 4.29 -18.33
CA MET A 490 32.74 4.05 -19.66
C MET A 490 32.00 5.29 -20.21
N ALA A 491 31.22 5.98 -19.37
CA ALA A 491 30.53 7.21 -19.75
C ALA A 491 31.53 8.32 -20.15
N MET A 492 32.65 8.46 -19.42
CA MET A 492 33.73 9.39 -19.77
C MET A 492 34.42 9.03 -21.09
N ALA A 493 34.64 7.75 -21.36
CA ALA A 493 35.22 7.27 -22.62
C ALA A 493 34.26 7.48 -23.81
N MET A 494 32.96 7.23 -23.62
CA MET A 494 31.92 7.51 -24.63
C MET A 494 31.78 9.01 -24.88
N ARG A 495 31.92 9.85 -23.84
CA ARG A 495 31.96 11.32 -23.97
C ARG A 495 33.15 11.79 -24.79
N GLN A 496 34.37 11.29 -24.54
CA GLN A 496 35.54 11.61 -25.38
C GLN A 496 35.37 11.16 -26.84
N LYS A 497 34.79 9.97 -27.05
CA LYS A 497 34.58 9.42 -28.40
C LYS A 497 33.47 10.16 -29.16
N ALA A 498 32.38 10.53 -28.49
CA ALA A 498 31.31 11.35 -29.07
C ALA A 498 31.80 12.78 -29.40
N LEU A 499 32.60 13.38 -28.51
CA LEU A 499 33.24 14.70 -28.75
C LEU A 499 34.21 14.67 -29.95
N GLY A 500 34.95 13.58 -30.15
CA GLY A 500 35.82 13.39 -31.32
C GLY A 500 35.07 13.14 -32.64
N THR A 501 33.88 12.55 -32.57
CA THR A 501 33.07 12.21 -33.76
C THR A 501 32.20 13.39 -34.23
N LEU A 502 31.94 14.38 -33.36
CA LEU A 502 31.13 15.57 -33.64
C LEU A 502 31.93 16.79 -34.18
N GLY A 503 33.23 16.63 -34.48
CA GLY A 503 34.00 17.61 -35.25
C GLY A 503 34.19 19.00 -34.60
N MET A 504 34.11 19.10 -33.27
CA MET A 504 34.32 20.36 -32.54
C MET A 504 35.75 20.43 -32.00
N THR A 505 36.56 21.35 -32.50
CA THR A 505 37.87 21.67 -31.91
C THR A 505 37.76 22.87 -30.97
N THR A 506 38.22 22.70 -29.74
CA THR A 506 38.44 23.82 -28.80
C THR A 506 39.66 24.63 -29.23
N ASN A 507 39.54 25.96 -29.29
CA ASN A 507 40.75 26.79 -29.27
C ASN A 507 41.30 26.86 -27.83
N GLU A 508 42.52 27.38 -27.67
CA GLU A 508 43.25 27.45 -26.38
C GLU A 508 42.58 28.30 -25.28
N LYS A 509 41.36 28.82 -25.52
CA LYS A 509 40.54 29.53 -24.53
C LYS A 509 39.14 28.95 -24.33
N GLY A 510 38.86 27.75 -24.82
CA GLY A 510 37.69 26.95 -24.41
C GLY A 510 36.33 27.44 -24.90
N GLN A 511 36.25 28.25 -25.97
CA GLN A 511 34.98 28.68 -26.55
C GLN A 511 34.65 27.89 -27.82
N VAL A 512 33.41 27.40 -27.91
CA VAL A 512 32.88 26.59 -29.02
C VAL A 512 31.82 27.40 -29.78
N VAL A 513 31.94 27.49 -31.10
CA VAL A 513 30.93 28.10 -32.00
C VAL A 513 30.33 27.01 -32.87
N THR A 514 29.00 26.99 -32.97
CA THR A 514 28.20 25.98 -33.67
C THR A 514 27.90 26.35 -35.13
N LYS A 515 27.85 25.33 -36.00
CA LYS A 515 27.06 25.37 -37.23
C LYS A 515 26.23 24.08 -37.34
N THR A 516 24.96 24.29 -37.67
CA THR A 516 23.84 23.34 -37.58
C THR A 516 23.71 22.43 -38.81
N ALA A 517 22.95 21.36 -38.59
CA ALA A 517 21.98 20.73 -39.50
C ALA A 517 22.47 19.60 -40.44
N LEU A 518 22.00 18.38 -40.15
CA LEU A 518 21.35 17.44 -41.09
C LEU A 518 21.24 16.05 -40.46
N LEU A 519 20.06 15.69 -39.95
CA LEU A 519 19.55 14.31 -39.82
C LEU A 519 18.12 14.39 -39.27
N LYS A 520 17.17 14.71 -40.16
CA LYS A 520 15.75 14.89 -39.85
C LYS A 520 14.85 14.21 -40.90
N GLN A 521 15.17 12.98 -41.30
CA GLN A 521 14.44 12.30 -42.39
C GLN A 521 14.18 10.80 -42.22
N MET A 522 14.25 10.21 -41.01
CA MET A 522 13.83 8.80 -40.80
C MET A 522 13.05 8.53 -39.51
N GLU A 523 12.35 9.53 -38.96
CA GLU A 523 11.43 9.38 -37.81
C GLU A 523 10.03 9.92 -38.16
N GLU A 524 9.43 9.38 -39.22
CA GLU A 524 8.01 9.58 -39.54
C GLU A 524 7.22 8.29 -39.23
N LEU A 525 7.23 7.90 -37.96
CA LEU A 525 6.06 7.36 -37.27
C LEU A 525 5.80 8.36 -36.14
N ILE A 526 4.73 9.13 -36.28
CA ILE A 526 4.48 10.38 -35.56
C ILE A 526 4.29 10.10 -34.06
N GLU A 527 5.37 10.15 -33.28
CA GLU A 527 5.30 10.49 -31.86
C GLU A 527 5.18 12.02 -31.75
N GLU A 528 4.13 12.48 -31.08
CA GLU A 528 3.99 13.90 -30.77
C GLU A 528 5.03 14.28 -29.71
N PRO A 529 5.95 15.23 -30.00
CA PRO A 529 6.91 15.67 -29.00
C PRO A 529 6.18 16.48 -27.92
N GLY A 530 6.09 15.94 -26.70
CA GLY A 530 5.54 16.63 -25.54
C GLY A 530 4.73 15.72 -24.61
N LEU A 531 3.95 16.35 -23.73
CA LEU A 531 3.07 15.64 -22.80
C LEU A 531 1.88 15.02 -23.56
N THR A 532 1.77 13.69 -23.55
CA THR A 532 0.66 12.97 -24.22
C THR A 532 -0.21 12.23 -23.21
N CYS A 533 -1.51 12.18 -23.48
CA CYS A 533 -2.45 11.43 -22.66
C CYS A 533 -2.22 9.91 -22.77
N CYS A 534 -2.13 9.21 -21.64
CA CYS A 534 -1.90 7.76 -21.58
C CYS A 534 -3.07 6.93 -22.15
N ILE A 535 -4.26 7.52 -22.25
CA ILE A 535 -5.48 6.87 -22.77
C ILE A 535 -5.61 7.07 -24.28
N CYS A 536 -5.67 8.31 -24.75
CA CYS A 536 -5.91 8.62 -26.16
C CYS A 536 -4.64 8.84 -27.00
N ARG A 537 -3.45 8.89 -26.37
CA ARG A 537 -2.15 9.11 -27.00
C ARG A 537 -2.01 10.45 -27.75
N GLU A 538 -2.90 11.40 -27.48
CA GLU A 538 -2.88 12.76 -28.01
C GLU A 538 -2.40 13.73 -26.93
N GLY A 539 -1.61 14.74 -27.31
CA GLY A 539 -1.20 15.87 -26.49
C GLY A 539 -1.77 17.20 -27.00
N TYR A 540 -1.12 18.31 -26.65
CA TYR A 540 -1.58 19.67 -27.02
C TYR A 540 -1.57 19.97 -28.53
N LYS A 541 -0.87 19.20 -29.36
CA LYS A 541 -0.89 19.36 -30.82
C LYS A 541 -2.25 19.00 -31.41
N PHE A 542 -2.89 17.97 -30.88
CA PHE A 542 -4.22 17.52 -31.34
C PHE A 542 -5.35 18.04 -30.45
N GLN A 543 -5.08 18.27 -29.16
CA GLN A 543 -6.05 18.76 -28.18
C GLN A 543 -5.54 20.04 -27.46
N PRO A 544 -5.30 21.16 -28.17
CA PRO A 544 -4.63 22.34 -27.62
C PRO A 544 -5.35 23.02 -26.46
N THR A 545 -6.68 22.87 -26.38
CA THR A 545 -7.52 23.54 -25.38
C THR A 545 -7.85 22.66 -24.18
N LYS A 546 -7.55 21.36 -24.22
CA LYS A 546 -7.90 20.42 -23.14
C LYS A 546 -6.87 20.46 -22.02
N VAL A 547 -7.34 20.42 -20.77
CA VAL A 547 -6.45 20.37 -19.61
C VAL A 547 -5.88 18.96 -19.47
N LEU A 548 -4.54 18.85 -19.45
CA LEU A 548 -3.84 17.64 -19.05
C LEU A 548 -3.70 17.60 -17.54
N GLY A 549 -3.62 16.40 -16.98
CA GLY A 549 -3.40 16.15 -15.57
C GLY A 549 -2.33 15.09 -15.38
N ILE A 550 -1.48 15.29 -14.38
CA ILE A 550 -0.46 14.32 -13.95
C ILE A 550 -1.05 13.53 -12.79
N TYR A 551 -1.05 12.20 -12.89
CA TYR A 551 -1.47 11.37 -11.78
C TYR A 551 -0.53 11.54 -10.60
N THR A 552 -1.08 11.80 -9.42
CA THR A 552 -0.32 12.06 -8.20
C THR A 552 -0.81 11.17 -7.07
N PHE A 553 0.10 10.86 -6.16
CA PHE A 553 -0.21 10.23 -4.89
C PHE A 553 0.28 11.13 -3.78
N THR A 554 -0.65 11.64 -2.99
CA THR A 554 -0.39 12.56 -1.90
C THR A 554 -0.75 11.91 -0.58
N LYS A 555 0.10 12.10 0.43
CA LYS A 555 -0.14 11.63 1.80
C LYS A 555 0.10 12.74 2.81
N ARG A 556 -0.58 12.63 3.95
CA ARG A 556 -0.38 13.51 5.10
C ARG A 556 0.97 13.24 5.76
N VAL A 557 1.75 14.29 6.03
CA VAL A 557 3.06 14.21 6.69
C VAL A 557 3.31 15.42 7.59
N ALA A 558 4.27 15.30 8.51
CA ALA A 558 4.78 16.45 9.24
C ALA A 558 5.59 17.35 8.28
N LEU A 559 5.36 18.67 8.34
CA LEU A 559 6.08 19.62 7.49
C LEU A 559 7.56 19.73 7.87
N GLU A 560 7.90 19.57 9.14
CA GLU A 560 9.26 19.58 9.65
C GLU A 560 9.41 18.54 10.77
N GLU A 561 10.30 17.57 10.57
CA GLU A 561 10.51 16.48 11.53
C GLU A 561 11.25 16.95 12.78
N PHE A 562 12.04 18.02 12.66
CA PHE A 562 12.79 18.60 13.77
C PHE A 562 12.03 19.76 14.42
N GLU A 563 10.73 19.95 14.18
CA GLU A 563 10.00 21.05 14.82
C GLU A 563 10.02 20.91 16.36
N ASN A 564 10.41 21.97 17.08
CA ASN A 564 10.51 21.98 18.55
C ASN A 564 9.15 21.84 19.26
N LYS A 565 8.04 21.93 18.54
CA LYS A 565 6.69 21.82 19.12
C LYS A 565 6.33 20.34 19.32
N PRO A 566 5.69 19.98 20.46
CA PRO A 566 5.28 18.60 20.73
C PRO A 566 4.26 18.07 19.72
N ARG A 567 3.43 18.96 19.17
CA ARG A 567 2.52 18.64 18.06
C ARG A 567 3.04 19.29 16.79
N LYS A 568 3.64 18.47 15.92
CA LYS A 568 4.19 18.90 14.63
C LYS A 568 3.09 19.38 13.69
N GLN A 569 3.35 20.50 13.01
CA GLN A 569 2.47 21.00 11.97
C GLN A 569 2.37 19.99 10.84
N GLN A 570 1.14 19.70 10.44
CA GLN A 570 0.83 18.70 9.43
C GLN A 570 0.63 19.41 8.09
N GLY A 571 1.15 18.82 7.03
CA GLY A 571 0.88 19.18 5.65
C GLY A 571 0.77 17.92 4.81
N TYR A 572 1.37 17.94 3.63
CA TYR A 572 1.34 16.82 2.71
C TYR A 572 2.62 16.70 1.90
N SER A 573 2.85 15.50 1.37
CA SER A 573 3.91 15.21 0.41
C SER A 573 3.33 14.42 -0.76
N THR A 574 3.66 14.85 -1.97
CA THR A 574 3.16 14.31 -3.22
C THR A 574 4.27 13.63 -4.00
N VAL A 575 3.99 12.44 -4.53
CA VAL A 575 4.85 11.72 -5.47
C VAL A 575 4.06 11.30 -6.72
N SER A 576 4.76 10.93 -7.78
CA SER A 576 4.12 10.55 -9.04
C SER A 576 4.93 9.50 -9.82
N HIS A 577 4.23 8.67 -10.60
CA HIS A 577 4.82 7.87 -11.69
C HIS A 577 5.00 8.68 -12.99
N PHE A 578 4.50 9.92 -13.00
CA PHE A 578 4.54 10.88 -14.10
C PHE A 578 3.77 10.44 -15.35
N ASN A 579 2.66 9.70 -15.16
CA ASN A 579 1.71 9.47 -16.24
C ASN A 579 0.75 10.63 -16.38
N ILE A 580 0.48 10.98 -17.62
CA ILE A 580 -0.29 12.16 -18.01
C ILE A 580 -1.59 11.70 -18.65
N VAL A 581 -2.69 12.38 -18.35
CA VAL A 581 -4.01 12.06 -18.88
C VAL A 581 -4.81 13.34 -19.11
N HIS A 582 -5.66 13.41 -20.13
CA HIS A 582 -6.65 14.48 -20.20
C HIS A 582 -7.66 14.32 -19.05
N TYR A 583 -8.07 15.41 -18.40
CA TYR A 583 -9.13 15.36 -17.39
C TYR A 583 -10.40 14.70 -17.93
N ASP A 584 -10.78 15.01 -19.18
CA ASP A 584 -11.95 14.40 -19.83
C ASP A 584 -11.79 12.89 -20.05
N CYS A 585 -10.60 12.44 -20.47
CA CYS A 585 -10.33 11.01 -20.67
C CYS A 585 -10.34 10.25 -19.35
N HIS A 586 -9.81 10.86 -18.28
CA HIS A 586 -9.87 10.29 -16.93
C HIS A 586 -11.33 10.16 -16.46
N LEU A 587 -12.13 11.22 -16.54
CA LEU A 587 -13.54 11.18 -16.16
C LEU A 587 -14.34 10.16 -16.99
N ALA A 588 -14.07 10.07 -18.29
CA ALA A 588 -14.70 9.07 -19.15
C ALA A 588 -14.33 7.64 -18.72
N ALA A 589 -13.05 7.38 -18.43
CA ALA A 589 -12.58 6.08 -17.97
C ALA A 589 -13.19 5.69 -16.61
N VAL A 590 -13.28 6.62 -15.67
CA VAL A 590 -13.91 6.41 -14.35
C VAL A 590 -15.41 6.10 -14.51
N ARG A 591 -16.13 6.84 -15.36
CA ARG A 591 -17.55 6.57 -15.65
C ARG A 591 -17.78 5.18 -16.27
N LEU A 592 -16.84 4.71 -17.10
CA LEU A 592 -16.92 3.38 -17.72
C LEU A 592 -16.64 2.24 -16.73
N ALA A 593 -15.92 2.50 -15.63
CA ALA A 593 -15.47 1.48 -14.69
C ALA A 593 -16.56 0.95 -13.71
N ARG A 594 -17.78 1.55 -13.71
CA ARG A 594 -19.02 1.13 -13.03
C ARG A 594 -18.84 0.33 -11.73
N GLY A 595 -18.86 1.00 -10.58
CA GLY A 595 -18.88 0.38 -9.24
C GLY A 595 -17.52 0.11 -8.60
N ARG A 596 -16.41 0.52 -9.24
CA ARG A 596 -15.08 0.58 -8.63
C ARG A 596 -14.76 1.99 -8.13
N GLU A 597 -13.98 2.08 -7.06
CA GLU A 597 -13.45 3.36 -6.56
C GLU A 597 -12.67 4.07 -7.69
N GLU A 598 -12.82 5.40 -7.80
CA GLU A 598 -12.21 6.24 -8.86
C GLU A 598 -10.70 5.95 -8.99
N TRP A 599 -10.03 5.91 -7.85
CA TRP A 599 -8.58 5.79 -7.76
C TRP A 599 -8.05 4.36 -7.98
N GLU A 600 -8.84 3.33 -7.65
CA GLU A 600 -8.53 1.95 -8.03
C GLU A 600 -8.59 1.76 -9.56
N SER A 601 -9.58 2.40 -10.18
CA SER A 601 -9.73 2.38 -11.64
C SER A 601 -8.64 3.18 -12.34
N ALA A 602 -8.28 4.33 -11.78
CA ALA A 602 -7.22 5.20 -12.27
C ALA A 602 -5.83 4.53 -12.19
N ALA A 603 -5.57 3.70 -11.17
CA ALA A 603 -4.31 2.99 -11.02
C ALA A 603 -3.97 2.12 -12.26
N LEU A 604 -4.97 1.52 -12.93
CA LEU A 604 -4.76 0.76 -14.16
C LEU A 604 -4.22 1.62 -15.30
N GLN A 605 -4.68 2.87 -15.41
CA GLN A 605 -4.21 3.84 -16.40
C GLN A 605 -2.87 4.48 -15.98
N ASN A 606 -2.59 4.47 -14.68
CA ASN A 606 -1.36 4.94 -14.07
C ASN A 606 -0.30 3.81 -13.93
N ALA A 607 -0.23 2.90 -14.90
CA ALA A 607 0.75 1.79 -14.93
C ALA A 607 0.75 0.88 -13.67
N ASN A 608 -0.44 0.62 -13.09
CA ASN A 608 -0.64 -0.11 -11.84
C ASN A 608 0.04 0.54 -10.61
N THR A 609 0.33 1.84 -10.68
CA THR A 609 0.81 2.61 -9.53
C THR A 609 -0.34 3.37 -8.86
N LYS A 610 -0.32 3.42 -7.53
CA LYS A 610 -1.35 4.10 -6.75
C LYS A 610 -1.35 5.59 -7.06
N CYS A 611 -2.53 6.15 -7.16
CA CYS A 611 -2.79 7.59 -7.32
C CYS A 611 -4.05 7.94 -6.54
N ASN A 612 -4.12 9.15 -6.00
CA ASN A 612 -5.29 9.67 -5.28
C ASN A 612 -5.53 11.16 -5.58
N GLY A 613 -4.94 11.65 -6.66
CA GLY A 613 -5.08 13.02 -7.12
C GLY A 613 -4.62 13.18 -8.55
N LEU A 614 -5.11 14.24 -9.19
CA LEU A 614 -4.75 14.63 -10.55
C LEU A 614 -4.29 16.09 -10.52
N LEU A 615 -3.00 16.35 -10.77
CA LEU A 615 -2.41 17.70 -10.78
C LEU A 615 -2.55 18.30 -12.18
N PRO A 616 -3.21 19.46 -12.36
CA PRO A 616 -3.44 20.02 -13.69
C PRO A 616 -2.18 20.66 -14.27
N VAL A 617 -2.03 20.53 -15.59
CA VAL A 617 -1.02 21.21 -16.39
C VAL A 617 -1.69 22.31 -17.20
N TRP A 618 -1.18 23.54 -17.07
CA TRP A 618 -1.67 24.68 -17.84
C TRP A 618 -0.91 24.78 -19.16
N GLY A 619 -1.54 24.32 -20.25
CA GLY A 619 -0.97 24.43 -21.58
C GLY A 619 -1.07 25.84 -22.19
N PRO A 620 -0.37 26.12 -23.31
CA PRO A 620 -0.36 27.42 -23.98
C PRO A 620 -1.76 27.89 -24.38
N HIS A 621 -2.55 27.00 -24.99
CA HIS A 621 -3.88 27.31 -25.54
C HIS A 621 -5.03 26.88 -24.62
N VAL A 622 -4.72 26.39 -23.42
CA VAL A 622 -5.72 26.01 -22.41
C VAL A 622 -6.29 27.28 -21.78
N PRO A 623 -7.64 27.47 -21.79
CA PRO A 623 -8.26 28.61 -21.12
C PRO A 623 -7.98 28.62 -19.62
N GLU A 624 -7.69 29.79 -19.06
CA GLU A 624 -7.41 29.93 -17.61
C GLU A 624 -8.56 29.41 -16.75
N SER A 625 -9.81 29.66 -17.16
CA SER A 625 -11.00 29.17 -16.44
C SER A 625 -11.05 27.65 -16.36
N ALA A 626 -10.63 26.94 -17.43
CA ALA A 626 -10.57 25.48 -17.45
C ALA A 626 -9.46 24.96 -16.51
N PHE A 627 -8.28 25.59 -16.55
CA PHE A 627 -7.18 25.25 -15.64
C PHE A 627 -7.57 25.51 -14.18
N ALA A 628 -8.12 26.68 -13.85
CA ALA A 628 -8.56 27.04 -12.51
C ALA A 628 -9.62 26.08 -11.96
N THR A 629 -10.56 25.63 -12.80
CA THR A 629 -11.56 24.62 -12.42
C THR A 629 -10.91 23.27 -12.08
N CYS A 630 -9.94 22.84 -12.89
CA CYS A 630 -9.21 21.60 -12.64
C CYS A 630 -8.31 21.69 -11.40
N LEU A 631 -7.73 22.87 -11.13
CA LEU A 631 -6.94 23.14 -9.93
C LEU A 631 -7.80 23.14 -8.67
N ALA A 632 -9.02 23.71 -8.73
CA ALA A 632 -9.99 23.62 -7.65
C ALA A 632 -10.33 22.15 -7.33
N ARG A 633 -10.54 21.32 -8.36
CA ARG A 633 -10.76 19.87 -8.19
C ARG A 633 -9.53 19.17 -7.59
N HIS A 634 -8.32 19.51 -8.03
CA HIS A 634 -7.09 19.00 -7.42
C HIS A 634 -7.01 19.32 -5.93
N ASN A 635 -7.37 20.53 -5.52
CA ASN A 635 -7.41 20.91 -4.11
C ASN A 635 -8.44 20.10 -3.30
N THR A 636 -9.60 19.76 -3.90
CA THR A 636 -10.56 18.83 -3.28
C THR A 636 -9.94 17.46 -3.05
N TYR A 637 -9.23 16.90 -4.05
CA TYR A 637 -8.52 15.63 -3.89
C TYR A 637 -7.48 15.69 -2.76
N LEU A 638 -6.70 16.78 -2.68
CA LEU A 638 -5.74 17.00 -1.58
C LEU A 638 -6.43 17.03 -0.22
N GLN A 639 -7.58 17.70 -0.13
CA GLN A 639 -8.36 17.77 1.11
C GLN A 639 -8.88 16.39 1.53
N GLU A 640 -9.42 15.61 0.59
CA GLU A 640 -9.95 14.26 0.83
C GLU A 640 -8.85 13.30 1.30
N CYS A 641 -7.70 13.26 0.63
CA CYS A 641 -6.65 12.29 0.95
C CYS A 641 -5.76 12.69 2.14
N THR A 642 -5.71 13.96 2.54
CA THR A 642 -4.83 14.43 3.62
C THR A 642 -5.58 14.98 4.84
N GLY A 643 -6.87 15.27 4.71
CA GLY A 643 -7.67 15.96 5.72
C GLY A 643 -7.29 17.44 5.93
N GLN A 644 -6.46 18.01 5.04
CA GLN A 644 -6.08 19.42 5.10
C GLN A 644 -7.16 20.29 4.48
N ARG A 645 -7.80 21.13 5.30
CA ARG A 645 -8.98 21.92 4.90
C ARG A 645 -8.71 22.91 3.76
N GLU A 646 -7.51 23.48 3.70
CA GLU A 646 -7.15 24.48 2.70
C GLU A 646 -5.71 24.22 2.19
N PRO A 647 -5.55 23.61 1.00
CA PRO A 647 -4.27 23.52 0.32
C PRO A 647 -3.79 24.93 -0.10
N THR A 648 -2.71 25.42 0.52
CA THR A 648 -2.14 26.75 0.23
C THR A 648 -0.88 26.65 -0.62
N TYR A 649 -0.46 27.75 -1.25
CA TYR A 649 0.81 27.76 -1.98
C TYR A 649 2.01 27.49 -1.05
N GLN A 650 1.94 27.88 0.23
CA GLN A 650 2.98 27.58 1.21
C GLN A 650 3.11 26.07 1.45
N LEU A 651 1.99 25.34 1.52
CA LEU A 651 2.02 23.88 1.62
C LEU A 651 2.63 23.24 0.38
N ASN A 652 2.39 23.78 -0.82
CA ASN A 652 3.04 23.32 -2.05
C ASN A 652 4.55 23.63 -2.08
N VAL A 653 4.99 24.76 -1.51
CA VAL A 653 6.43 25.05 -1.31
C VAL A 653 7.05 24.04 -0.35
N HIS A 654 6.35 23.65 0.73
CA HIS A 654 6.81 22.57 1.59
C HIS A 654 6.79 21.21 0.91
N ASP A 655 5.85 20.94 0.02
CA ASP A 655 5.81 19.68 -0.73
C ASP A 655 7.07 19.53 -1.59
N ILE A 656 7.44 20.59 -2.33
CA ILE A 656 8.71 20.65 -3.09
C ILE A 656 9.92 20.50 -2.15
N LYS A 657 9.91 21.15 -0.98
CA LYS A 657 10.95 20.98 0.05
C LYS A 657 11.12 19.53 0.46
N LEU A 658 10.03 18.83 0.76
CA LEU A 658 10.05 17.43 1.16
C LEU A 658 10.50 16.52 0.02
N LEU A 659 10.11 16.81 -1.22
CA LEU A 659 10.62 16.12 -2.41
C LEU A 659 12.14 16.27 -2.55
N PHE A 660 12.68 17.50 -2.45
CA PHE A 660 14.13 17.72 -2.51
C PHE A 660 14.87 17.05 -1.36
N LEU A 661 14.32 17.04 -0.14
CA LEU A 661 14.89 16.30 0.98
C LEU A 661 14.89 14.79 0.70
N ARG A 662 13.84 14.25 0.06
CA ARG A 662 13.77 12.84 -0.35
C ARG A 662 14.86 12.49 -1.36
N PHE A 663 15.14 13.38 -2.32
CA PHE A 663 16.28 13.26 -3.23
C PHE A 663 17.60 13.26 -2.47
N ALA A 664 17.82 14.26 -1.62
CA ALA A 664 19.07 14.46 -0.89
C ALA A 664 19.37 13.33 0.11
N MET A 665 18.35 12.76 0.74
CA MET A 665 18.47 11.63 1.69
C MET A 665 18.41 10.26 1.02
N GLU A 666 18.43 10.21 -0.32
CA GLU A 666 18.36 8.98 -1.13
C GLU A 666 17.18 8.05 -0.79
N GLN A 667 16.10 8.63 -0.26
CA GLN A 667 14.89 7.89 0.10
C GLN A 667 14.16 7.40 -1.15
N SER A 668 13.45 6.27 -1.02
CA SER A 668 12.67 5.72 -2.14
C SER A 668 11.38 6.50 -2.36
N PHE A 669 11.08 6.79 -3.63
CA PHE A 669 9.86 7.45 -4.09
C PHE A 669 8.71 6.46 -4.34
N SER A 670 9.01 5.16 -4.49
CA SER A 670 8.05 4.12 -4.84
C SER A 670 7.43 3.39 -3.64
N VAL A 671 7.93 3.63 -2.42
CA VAL A 671 7.43 2.96 -1.20
C VAL A 671 5.93 3.14 -1.02
N ASP A 672 5.44 4.35 -1.32
CA ASP A 672 4.06 4.74 -1.08
C ASP A 672 3.14 4.38 -2.28
N THR A 673 3.65 4.53 -3.50
CA THR A 673 2.91 4.41 -4.76
C THR A 673 2.99 3.03 -5.41
N GLY A 674 3.98 2.20 -5.07
CA GLY A 674 4.29 0.96 -5.77
C GLY A 674 5.03 1.15 -7.10
N GLY A 675 5.44 2.38 -7.44
CA GLY A 675 6.22 2.72 -8.64
C GLY A 675 6.42 4.23 -8.81
N GLY A 676 7.23 4.67 -9.79
CA GLY A 676 7.56 6.10 -9.96
C GLY A 676 8.83 6.48 -9.21
N GLY A 677 9.95 6.41 -9.92
CA GLY A 677 11.29 6.60 -9.36
C GLY A 677 11.72 8.07 -9.27
N ARG A 678 13.02 8.27 -9.09
CA ARG A 678 13.65 9.61 -9.10
C ARG A 678 13.39 10.38 -10.40
N GLU A 679 13.35 9.67 -11.53
CA GLU A 679 13.04 10.21 -12.86
C GLU A 679 11.62 10.81 -12.90
N SER A 680 10.59 10.01 -12.65
CA SER A 680 9.20 10.48 -12.61
C SER A 680 9.00 11.69 -11.68
N ASN A 681 9.65 11.69 -10.51
CA ASN A 681 9.46 12.75 -9.53
C ASN A 681 10.28 14.02 -9.84
N ILE A 682 11.39 13.95 -10.59
CA ILE A 682 12.07 15.17 -11.04
C ILE A 682 11.22 15.90 -12.09
N HIS A 683 10.50 15.17 -12.93
CA HIS A 683 9.59 15.75 -13.94
C HIS A 683 8.35 16.37 -13.32
N LEU A 684 7.92 15.91 -12.14
CA LEU A 684 6.77 16.46 -11.41
C LEU A 684 7.03 17.88 -10.87
N ILE A 685 8.24 18.17 -10.40
CA ILE A 685 8.58 19.40 -9.65
C ILE A 685 8.21 20.70 -10.42
N PRO A 686 8.54 20.87 -11.71
CA PRO A 686 8.18 22.07 -12.47
C PRO A 686 6.68 22.38 -12.46
N TYR A 687 5.83 21.35 -12.45
CA TYR A 687 4.37 21.53 -12.47
C TYR A 687 3.80 21.89 -11.09
N ILE A 688 4.45 21.45 -10.00
CA ILE A 688 4.14 21.94 -8.65
C ILE A 688 4.60 23.41 -8.52
N ILE A 689 5.80 23.74 -9.01
CA ILE A 689 6.30 25.14 -9.05
C ILE A 689 5.31 26.02 -9.80
N HIS A 690 4.84 25.58 -10.97
CA HIS A 690 3.86 26.32 -11.76
C HIS A 690 2.55 26.58 -11.00
N THR A 691 2.05 25.58 -10.25
CA THR A 691 0.88 25.76 -9.36
C THR A 691 1.13 26.81 -8.28
N VAL A 692 2.31 26.79 -7.63
CA VAL A 692 2.70 27.82 -6.65
C VAL A 692 2.73 29.21 -7.29
N LEU A 693 3.35 29.34 -8.46
CA LEU A 693 3.45 30.61 -9.18
C LEU A 693 2.08 31.14 -9.60
N TYR A 694 1.19 30.28 -10.08
CA TYR A 694 -0.18 30.65 -10.42
C TYR A 694 -0.89 31.30 -9.23
N VAL A 695 -0.86 30.64 -8.07
CA VAL A 695 -1.51 31.15 -6.86
C VAL A 695 -0.80 32.42 -6.35
N LEU A 696 0.53 32.48 -6.35
CA LEU A 696 1.28 33.68 -5.95
C LEU A 696 0.93 34.90 -6.81
N ASN A 697 0.86 34.72 -8.13
CA ASN A 697 0.58 35.79 -9.08
C ASN A 697 -0.88 36.25 -8.99
N THR A 698 -1.83 35.32 -8.92
CA THR A 698 -3.28 35.65 -8.81
C THR A 698 -3.64 36.31 -7.48
N THR A 699 -3.00 35.88 -6.37
CA THR A 699 -3.19 36.49 -5.04
C THR A 699 -2.30 37.71 -4.77
N ARG A 700 -1.42 38.05 -5.71
CA ARG A 700 -0.43 39.15 -5.60
C ARG A 700 0.45 39.04 -4.34
N ALA A 701 0.77 37.82 -3.94
CA ALA A 701 1.55 37.55 -2.72
C ALA A 701 3.07 37.68 -2.91
N THR A 702 3.58 37.78 -4.15
CA THR A 702 5.03 37.82 -4.45
C THR A 702 5.77 38.88 -3.63
N SER A 703 5.29 40.13 -3.58
CA SER A 703 5.95 41.21 -2.82
C SER A 703 6.02 40.93 -1.32
N ARG A 704 5.01 40.25 -0.77
CA ARG A 704 5.03 39.82 0.64
C ARG A 704 6.11 38.77 0.85
N GLU A 705 6.18 37.76 -0.01
CA GLU A 705 7.19 36.70 0.12
C GLU A 705 8.61 37.18 -0.12
N GLU A 706 8.81 38.18 -0.98
CA GLU A 706 10.11 38.84 -1.14
C GLU A 706 10.56 39.54 0.15
N LYS A 707 9.65 40.23 0.84
CA LYS A 707 9.92 40.83 2.15
C LYS A 707 10.21 39.78 3.21
N ASN A 708 9.48 38.66 3.21
CA ASN A 708 9.71 37.55 4.13
C ASN A 708 11.09 36.92 3.89
N LEU A 709 11.46 36.66 2.64
CA LEU A 709 12.79 36.14 2.28
C LEU A 709 13.89 37.14 2.67
N GLN A 710 13.70 38.44 2.42
CA GLN A 710 14.66 39.46 2.83
C GLN A 710 14.83 39.49 4.36
N SER A 711 13.73 39.51 5.11
CA SER A 711 13.76 39.45 6.58
C SER A 711 14.48 38.19 7.07
N PHE A 712 14.25 37.05 6.42
CA PHE A 712 14.98 35.82 6.73
C PHE A 712 16.48 36.00 6.52
N MET A 713 16.91 36.54 5.38
CA MET A 713 18.31 36.79 5.06
C MET A 713 18.99 37.76 6.04
N GLU A 714 18.24 38.71 6.61
CA GLU A 714 18.71 39.71 7.58
C GLU A 714 18.72 39.18 9.03
N HIS A 715 18.24 37.95 9.29
CA HIS A 715 18.26 37.39 10.65
C HIS A 715 19.68 37.32 11.25
N PRO A 716 19.85 37.79 12.51
CA PRO A 716 21.14 37.77 13.18
C PRO A 716 21.56 36.33 13.51
N ARG A 717 22.87 36.07 13.57
CA ARG A 717 23.45 34.71 13.66
C ARG A 717 23.00 33.94 14.89
N GLU A 718 22.67 34.65 15.96
CA GLU A 718 22.18 34.08 17.22
C GLU A 718 20.85 33.34 17.05
N LYS A 719 20.06 33.69 16.03
CA LYS A 719 18.78 33.03 15.72
C LYS A 719 18.90 31.86 14.74
N TRP A 720 20.07 31.62 14.16
CA TRP A 720 20.21 30.62 13.10
C TRP A 720 20.00 29.19 13.61
N VAL A 721 20.46 28.90 14.84
CA VAL A 721 20.24 27.59 15.47
C VAL A 721 18.76 27.37 15.75
N GLU A 722 18.04 28.39 16.20
CA GLU A 722 16.59 28.27 16.46
C GLU A 722 15.81 28.05 15.17
N SER A 723 16.15 28.80 14.12
CA SER A 723 15.52 28.70 12.81
C SER A 723 15.73 27.32 12.16
N ALA A 724 16.74 26.57 12.57
CA ALA A 724 16.95 25.18 12.15
C ALA A 724 15.78 24.24 12.52
N TYR A 725 14.96 24.61 13.51
CA TYR A 725 13.83 23.83 14.03
C TYR A 725 12.46 24.49 13.74
N GLU A 726 12.44 25.56 12.92
CA GLU A 726 11.21 26.20 12.47
C GLU A 726 10.65 25.49 11.23
N VAL A 727 9.32 25.47 11.10
CA VAL A 727 8.65 24.89 9.92
C VAL A 727 9.02 25.65 8.65
N ASP A 728 8.91 26.98 8.70
CA ASP A 728 9.36 27.92 7.68
C ASP A 728 10.84 28.28 7.91
N GLY A 729 11.69 27.27 8.06
CA GLY A 729 13.12 27.44 8.29
C GLY A 729 13.96 27.59 7.02
N PRO A 730 15.28 27.40 7.11
CA PRO A 730 16.20 27.55 5.98
C PRO A 730 15.86 26.71 4.75
N HIS A 731 15.40 25.47 4.93
CA HIS A 731 14.96 24.62 3.82
C HIS A 731 13.74 25.19 3.08
N TYR A 732 12.77 25.77 3.79
CA TYR A 732 11.59 26.39 3.18
C TYR A 732 11.96 27.63 2.38
N TYR A 733 12.72 28.56 2.97
CA TYR A 733 13.13 29.79 2.30
C TYR A 733 14.04 29.54 1.09
N THR A 734 14.84 28.47 1.13
CA THR A 734 15.64 28.01 -0.02
C THR A 734 14.75 27.65 -1.21
N VAL A 735 13.66 26.91 -0.98
CA VAL A 735 12.71 26.52 -2.03
C VAL A 735 11.82 27.70 -2.45
N LEU A 736 11.38 28.53 -1.50
CA LEU A 736 10.62 29.74 -1.79
C LEU A 736 11.41 30.68 -2.73
N ALA A 737 12.72 30.83 -2.52
CA ALA A 737 13.58 31.66 -3.35
C ALA A 737 13.56 31.23 -4.83
N LEU A 738 13.39 29.94 -5.15
CA LEU A 738 13.27 29.46 -6.53
C LEU A 738 12.08 30.07 -7.28
N HIS A 739 11.02 30.42 -6.55
CA HIS A 739 9.77 30.94 -7.12
C HIS A 739 9.81 32.46 -7.33
N ILE A 740 10.53 33.17 -6.46
CA ILE A 740 10.46 34.65 -6.38
C ILE A 740 11.77 35.36 -6.69
N SER A 741 12.91 34.67 -6.71
CA SER A 741 14.22 35.29 -6.98
C SER A 741 14.73 34.94 -8.39
N PRO A 742 15.07 35.95 -9.21
CA PRO A 742 15.72 35.70 -10.49
C PRO A 742 17.12 35.09 -10.31
N PRO A 743 17.69 34.43 -11.34
CA PRO A 743 18.97 33.72 -11.24
C PRO A 743 20.12 34.58 -10.72
N GLU A 744 20.15 35.86 -11.04
CA GLU A 744 21.16 36.83 -10.58
C GLU A 744 21.05 37.08 -9.07
N LYS A 745 19.81 37.26 -8.59
CA LYS A 745 19.52 37.46 -7.16
C LYS A 745 19.80 36.18 -6.37
N TRP A 746 19.45 35.02 -6.92
CA TRP A 746 19.81 33.71 -6.36
C TRP A 746 21.33 33.54 -6.24
N LYS A 747 22.08 33.85 -7.30
CA LYS A 747 23.55 33.81 -7.28
C LYS A 747 24.15 34.71 -6.20
N ALA A 748 23.58 35.87 -5.93
CA ALA A 748 24.06 36.76 -4.87
C ALA A 748 23.79 36.23 -3.44
N MET A 749 22.75 35.43 -3.23
CA MET A 749 22.37 34.90 -1.91
C MET A 749 22.81 33.45 -1.64
N ARG A 750 23.17 32.67 -2.67
CA ARG A 750 23.39 31.22 -2.57
C ARG A 750 24.42 30.81 -1.51
N VAL A 751 25.50 31.57 -1.35
CA VAL A 751 26.53 31.28 -0.34
C VAL A 751 26.01 31.49 1.08
N GLU A 752 25.20 32.53 1.29
CA GLU A 752 24.60 32.82 2.59
C GLU A 752 23.52 31.80 2.96
N ILE A 753 22.71 31.37 1.98
CA ILE A 753 21.78 30.24 2.16
C ILE A 753 22.55 28.96 2.51
N LEU A 754 23.66 28.67 1.82
CA LEU A 754 24.50 27.51 2.12
C LEU A 754 25.02 27.53 3.56
N ARG A 755 25.50 28.68 4.06
CA ARG A 755 25.90 28.83 5.47
C ARG A 755 24.78 28.42 6.42
N ARG A 756 23.55 28.88 6.17
CA ARG A 756 22.38 28.56 7.01
C ARG A 756 21.98 27.10 6.93
N LEU A 757 22.07 26.46 5.76
CA LEU A 757 21.81 25.03 5.59
C LEU A 757 22.87 24.17 6.31
N LEU A 758 24.15 24.58 6.29
CA LEU A 758 25.22 23.90 7.02
C LEU A 758 25.02 24.01 8.54
N VAL A 759 24.66 25.20 9.04
CA VAL A 759 24.32 25.40 10.46
C VAL A 759 23.09 24.58 10.85
N THR A 760 22.07 24.53 9.99
CA THR A 760 20.87 23.70 10.20
C THR A 760 21.23 22.23 10.32
N SER A 761 22.06 21.72 9.41
CA SER A 761 22.51 20.33 9.40
C SER A 761 23.33 20.01 10.66
N HIS A 762 24.26 20.89 11.03
CA HIS A 762 25.06 20.73 12.25
C HIS A 762 24.20 20.74 13.52
N ALA A 763 23.30 21.72 13.66
CA ALA A 763 22.42 21.86 14.81
C ALA A 763 21.55 20.60 15.01
N ARG A 764 20.94 20.08 13.94
CA ARG A 764 20.09 18.89 13.99
C ARG A 764 20.84 17.61 14.34
N VAL A 765 22.12 17.50 13.99
CA VAL A 765 22.98 16.38 14.39
C VAL A 765 23.37 16.47 15.86
N VAL A 766 23.73 17.67 16.34
CA VAL A 766 24.19 17.89 17.72
C VAL A 766 23.04 17.85 18.72
N SER A 767 21.88 18.42 18.37
CA SER A 767 20.68 18.41 19.21
C SER A 767 19.43 17.95 18.45
N PRO A 768 19.27 16.64 18.21
CA PRO A 768 18.11 16.10 17.50
C PRO A 768 16.77 16.39 18.21
N GLY A 769 16.81 16.68 19.51
CA GLY A 769 15.65 16.98 20.35
C GLY A 769 15.29 18.47 20.47
N GLY A 770 15.97 19.35 19.72
CA GLY A 770 15.70 20.79 19.72
C GLY A 770 16.62 21.64 20.60
N ALA A 771 16.51 22.96 20.49
CA ALA A 771 17.24 23.94 21.30
C ALA A 771 16.26 24.92 21.99
N SER A 772 16.47 25.22 23.28
CA SER A 772 15.57 26.04 24.09
C SER A 772 15.97 27.54 24.14
N ARG A 773 15.29 28.34 23.31
CA ARG A 773 14.92 29.78 23.39
C ARG A 773 15.96 30.91 23.50
N SER A 774 15.71 31.96 22.70
CA SER A 774 15.64 33.38 23.05
C SER A 774 14.60 34.13 22.20
N ALA A 775 13.87 35.08 22.81
CA ALA A 775 12.66 35.68 22.24
C ALA A 775 12.92 36.74 21.15
N THR A 776 12.06 36.77 20.12
CA THR A 776 12.02 37.79 19.06
C THR A 776 11.18 39.01 19.46
N THR A 777 11.73 40.22 19.33
CA THR A 777 10.98 41.49 19.18
C THR A 777 10.95 41.85 17.68
N PRO A 778 9.82 42.28 17.10
CA PRO A 778 9.78 42.73 15.71
C PRO A 778 10.16 44.23 15.60
N VAL A 779 10.54 44.71 14.41
CA VAL A 779 10.05 45.99 13.81
C VAL A 779 10.74 46.37 12.47
N CYS A 780 9.87 46.83 11.56
CA CYS A 780 9.94 47.74 10.41
C CYS A 780 10.74 47.46 9.12
N SER A 781 9.93 47.60 8.07
CA SER A 781 10.15 47.67 6.63
C SER A 781 11.00 48.83 6.12
N TYR A 782 11.74 48.59 5.04
CA TYR A 782 11.88 49.55 3.93
C TYR A 782 11.88 48.81 2.58
N SER A 783 11.07 49.31 1.65
CA SER A 783 10.94 48.82 0.27
C SER A 783 11.91 49.54 -0.65
N SER A 784 12.49 48.82 -1.60
CA SER A 784 13.02 49.39 -2.84
C SER A 784 12.55 48.52 -4.00
N GLU A 785 11.54 49.00 -4.69
CA GLU A 785 10.97 48.38 -5.88
C GLU A 785 11.89 48.58 -7.09
N TYR A 786 12.13 47.51 -7.84
CA TYR A 786 12.50 47.63 -9.25
C TYR A 786 11.41 46.96 -10.09
N ASN A 787 10.71 47.82 -10.84
CA ASN A 787 9.62 47.45 -11.76
C ASN A 787 10.15 46.77 -13.02
N THR A 788 9.65 45.57 -13.26
CA THR A 788 9.39 45.02 -14.61
C THR A 788 7.96 44.49 -14.56
N GLU A 789 7.09 44.89 -15.48
CA GLU A 789 5.68 44.46 -15.50
C GLU A 789 5.59 42.92 -15.39
N GLY A 790 4.97 42.43 -14.31
CA GLY A 790 4.81 41.01 -13.97
C GLY A 790 5.87 40.41 -13.02
N GLY A 791 7.12 40.88 -13.04
CA GLY A 791 8.22 40.34 -12.22
C GLY A 791 8.65 38.90 -12.55
N TRP A 792 9.69 38.41 -11.87
CA TRP A 792 10.27 37.07 -12.11
C TRP A 792 9.25 35.93 -11.99
N SER A 793 8.36 35.98 -11.00
CA SER A 793 7.36 34.92 -10.77
C SER A 793 6.37 34.78 -11.93
N TYR A 794 6.05 35.87 -12.62
CA TYR A 794 5.20 35.84 -13.81
C TYR A 794 5.96 35.28 -15.02
N SER A 795 7.18 35.77 -15.26
CA SER A 795 8.01 35.29 -16.37
C SER A 795 8.33 33.79 -16.26
N LEU A 796 8.57 33.28 -15.06
CA LEU A 796 8.81 31.87 -14.81
C LEU A 796 7.55 31.03 -15.05
N ALA A 797 6.37 31.51 -14.63
CA ALA A 797 5.10 30.82 -14.87
C ALA A 797 4.83 30.69 -16.38
N GLU A 798 4.97 31.80 -17.12
CA GLU A 798 4.80 31.83 -18.57
C GLU A 798 5.83 30.96 -19.30
N PHE A 799 7.07 30.91 -18.81
CA PHE A 799 8.08 30.01 -19.34
C PHE A 799 7.66 28.55 -19.16
N ILE A 800 7.20 28.15 -17.97
CA ILE A 800 6.78 26.77 -17.71
C ILE A 800 5.61 26.36 -18.60
N ARG A 801 4.62 27.24 -18.72
CA ARG A 801 3.43 27.04 -19.57
C ARG A 801 3.73 26.78 -21.04
N HIS A 802 4.82 27.35 -21.58
CA HIS A 802 5.11 27.31 -23.01
C HIS A 802 6.26 26.36 -23.41
N ASN A 803 6.94 25.74 -22.44
CA ASN A 803 8.21 25.05 -22.69
C ASN A 803 8.29 23.66 -22.02
N ASP A 804 7.23 22.85 -22.10
CA ASP A 804 7.20 21.49 -21.53
C ASP A 804 8.41 20.64 -21.93
N MET A 805 8.76 20.60 -23.23
CA MET A 805 9.88 19.79 -23.72
C MET A 805 11.25 20.28 -23.20
N PRO A 806 11.61 21.58 -23.34
CA PRO A 806 12.83 22.09 -22.70
C PRO A 806 12.89 21.85 -21.18
N ILE A 807 11.74 21.86 -20.50
CA ILE A 807 11.66 21.62 -19.06
C ILE A 807 11.90 20.15 -18.73
N HIS A 808 11.34 19.25 -19.52
CA HIS A 808 11.61 17.82 -19.40
C HIS A 808 13.10 17.52 -19.58
N GLU A 809 13.71 18.04 -20.65
CA GLU A 809 15.15 17.90 -20.91
C GLU A 809 16.01 18.53 -19.78
N ALA A 810 15.58 19.67 -19.25
CA ALA A 810 16.26 20.32 -18.14
C ALA A 810 16.16 19.50 -16.84
N ALA A 811 15.01 18.88 -16.58
CA ALA A 811 14.80 17.99 -15.44
C ALA A 811 15.66 16.72 -15.56
N ASP A 812 15.75 16.11 -16.76
CA ASP A 812 16.63 14.98 -17.04
C ASP A 812 18.10 15.33 -16.79
N LYS A 813 18.51 16.51 -17.29
CA LYS A 813 19.86 17.02 -17.06
C LYS A 813 20.13 17.28 -15.58
N ALA A 814 19.18 17.86 -14.86
CA ALA A 814 19.30 18.12 -13.42
C ALA A 814 19.43 16.82 -12.62
N LEU A 815 18.60 15.81 -12.93
CA LEU A 815 18.69 14.50 -12.32
C LEU A 815 20.02 13.81 -12.63
N LYS A 816 20.46 13.88 -13.88
CA LYS A 816 21.74 13.32 -14.30
C LYS A 816 22.90 13.96 -13.56
N THR A 817 22.96 15.29 -13.48
CA THR A 817 23.96 16.01 -12.69
C THR A 817 23.88 15.65 -11.21
N PHE A 818 22.67 15.53 -10.64
CA PHE A 818 22.51 15.07 -9.27
C PHE A 818 23.09 13.66 -9.04
N GLN A 819 22.74 12.70 -9.91
CA GLN A 819 23.16 11.30 -9.78
C GLN A 819 24.64 11.05 -10.10
N GLU A 820 25.17 11.71 -11.14
CA GLU A 820 26.52 11.48 -11.64
C GLU A 820 27.56 12.38 -10.96
N GLU A 821 27.16 13.56 -10.47
CA GLU A 821 28.08 14.57 -9.93
C GLU A 821 27.89 14.81 -8.44
N PHE A 822 26.65 15.00 -7.94
CA PHE A 822 26.41 15.29 -6.51
C PHE A 822 26.39 14.06 -5.61
N MET A 823 25.69 12.97 -5.96
CA MET A 823 25.64 11.76 -5.12
C MET A 823 27.01 11.12 -4.84
N PRO A 824 28.00 11.15 -5.77
CA PRO A 824 29.32 10.58 -5.50
C PRO A 824 30.24 11.43 -4.61
N VAL A 825 29.83 12.63 -4.22
CA VAL A 825 30.65 13.55 -3.41
C VAL A 825 30.92 12.95 -2.03
N GLU A 826 32.19 12.87 -1.62
CA GLU A 826 32.61 12.35 -0.31
C GLU A 826 33.12 13.45 0.63
N THR A 827 33.45 14.64 0.10
CA THR A 827 33.98 15.76 0.89
C THR A 827 33.27 17.09 0.62
N PHE A 828 33.33 18.02 1.58
CA PHE A 828 32.76 19.36 1.40
C PHE A 828 33.46 20.16 0.28
N SER A 829 34.77 19.95 0.10
CA SER A 829 35.51 20.57 -1.02
C SER A 829 35.01 20.09 -2.38
N GLU A 830 34.75 18.78 -2.53
CA GLU A 830 34.17 18.21 -3.75
C GLU A 830 32.74 18.73 -3.99
N PHE A 831 31.94 18.87 -2.94
CA PHE A 831 30.61 19.50 -3.04
C PHE A 831 30.70 20.92 -3.63
N LEU A 832 31.63 21.74 -3.12
CA LEU A 832 31.82 23.11 -3.58
C LEU A 832 32.32 23.19 -5.03
N ASP A 833 33.11 22.21 -5.48
CA ASP A 833 33.54 22.11 -6.87
C ASP A 833 32.35 21.86 -7.79
N VAL A 834 31.57 20.80 -7.51
CA VAL A 834 30.39 20.42 -8.28
C VAL A 834 29.32 21.52 -8.25
N ALA A 835 29.15 22.20 -7.12
CA ALA A 835 28.21 23.31 -6.99
C ALA A 835 28.68 24.61 -7.69
N GLY A 836 29.91 24.65 -8.22
CA GLY A 836 30.49 25.85 -8.83
C GLY A 836 30.67 26.99 -7.83
N LEU A 837 31.07 26.66 -6.60
CA LEU A 837 31.25 27.56 -5.47
C LEU A 837 32.71 27.71 -5.04
N LEU A 838 33.66 26.92 -5.58
CA LEU A 838 35.09 27.05 -5.24
C LEU A 838 35.67 28.44 -5.53
N SER A 839 35.14 29.16 -6.53
CA SER A 839 35.57 30.54 -6.81
C SER A 839 35.12 31.56 -5.76
N GLU A 840 34.07 31.24 -4.99
CA GLU A 840 33.53 32.09 -3.92
C GLU A 840 34.00 31.62 -2.53
N ILE A 841 34.27 30.31 -2.38
CA ILE A 841 34.77 29.67 -1.17
C ILE A 841 36.10 28.98 -1.51
N ASN A 842 37.18 29.75 -1.45
CA ASN A 842 38.52 29.29 -1.85
C ASN A 842 39.17 28.32 -0.84
N ASP A 843 38.75 28.36 0.43
CA ASP A 843 39.22 27.48 1.51
C ASP A 843 38.02 26.86 2.22
N PRO A 844 37.60 25.64 1.82
CA PRO A 844 36.43 24.96 2.38
C PRO A 844 36.55 24.66 3.88
N ASP A 845 37.75 24.31 4.35
CA ASP A 845 37.99 23.90 5.74
C ASP A 845 37.94 25.11 6.67
N SER A 846 38.62 26.20 6.30
CA SER A 846 38.53 27.46 7.04
C SER A 846 37.12 28.02 7.00
N PHE A 847 36.41 27.92 5.87
CA PHE A 847 35.02 28.38 5.76
C PHE A 847 34.09 27.66 6.75
N LEU A 848 34.16 26.32 6.83
CA LEU A 848 33.36 25.55 7.78
C LEU A 848 33.72 25.89 9.23
N LYS A 849 35.02 25.96 9.53
CA LYS A 849 35.50 26.26 10.87
C LYS A 849 35.07 27.66 11.33
N ASP A 850 35.24 28.67 10.49
CA ASP A 850 34.87 30.05 10.78
C ASP A 850 33.35 30.20 10.89
N LEU A 851 32.59 29.50 10.04
CA LEU A 851 31.14 29.46 10.13
C LEU A 851 30.69 28.92 11.48
N LEU A 852 31.14 27.73 11.87
CA LEU A 852 30.72 27.10 13.12
C LEU A 852 31.19 27.88 14.36
N ASN A 853 32.40 28.45 14.34
CA ASN A 853 32.89 29.32 15.42
C ASN A 853 32.11 30.64 15.56
N SER A 854 31.37 31.03 14.51
CA SER A 854 30.59 32.27 14.51
C SER A 854 29.15 32.11 14.97
N ILE A 855 28.73 30.88 15.26
CA ILE A 855 27.42 30.56 15.81
C ILE A 855 27.59 30.37 17.33
N PRO A 856 26.67 30.92 18.17
CA PRO A 856 26.78 30.84 19.63
C PRO A 856 26.64 29.43 20.22
#